data_AF-A0A8H6XP89-F1
#
_entry.id   AF-A0A8H6XP89-F1
#
_cell.length_a   1.000
_cell.length_b   1.000
_cell.length_c   1.000
_cell.angle_alpha   90.00
_cell.angle_beta   90.00
_cell.angle_gamma   90.00
#
_symmetry.space_group_name_H-M   'P 1'
#
loop_
_entity.id
_entity.type
_entity.pdbx_description
1 polymer ?
#
loop_
_entity_poly.entity_id
_entity_poly.type
_entity_poly.pdbx_seq_one_letter_code
_entity_poly.pdbx_strand_id
1 'polypeptide(L)'
;MYHPASSASFATPPILDYVYALDDNSQLQASVVLIHYGLDPDSRELLGNRWSHQWSRHSDKAKVDTQKLLYLCACGYDHHQRNTKYDRTEPHGAPGTQERHTGVPFTGCLVHAEITIRENKILRIRGHFEHNEECRTAKYTRAPPIPVHPSVYVVALAQLCDGATFSDVRRKNRDLLQAKAYADFPTDIASSPYRWVLTNNDSRSLYRQHSRLKGVSITVAPEINVDDWLNPRSDKYNATLANAIFHYSARADRGERFEVAIATDDMNRAAWRYGYSPERHFYISSNSFSFDYKRNGHESQIILDGIFGVCDSRLLLFIVMAVDENQKGVPIAFLLFSAPTGNRQSSSGYDTAILMKLLKKWSESLNKSAHLYGHAGVLFKPLSVITDTDLKQRGALVGVWSDIWLLICRFHLRQSWRNHRNRLLKGKSAVYMDLKHRMICLERALTTTQTITEARALLESERQVMVKLSAEQLKAAAKSMKHINHLDTYWTTDNLWPSWSDYGRTVLASMLGTAIDGVIPTTNHLESFNRVLKQIHLRRFQNGGCRLRVDVLIHALMIFILPSIFKERSLLSEQASRIAALVRLLPGGAALLEKKKGPKPVPAVPRVAYLLPDANRDERARDLVAHRQISVPAILPADFGMTMTCYSSRALSIDTNPKIYTIRVGFNRVVTCDCLDLMDHGGACKNIHAVLIILDDMRRRGIPIPFIPIPLSLADAQALQSMILAGTVQPNKADLPTAQAAEKIEGILLDDTCVEEDEEHDDVDDDNASVATDASSDSNSDDEDELDRTDSVRVNQNVAALGEQAVSRTMFELEEMASRLTDLGEYLDQRVTGLAPEERARVGKGYGQLAGLMAKLQRVMDLPPPSTQEPTSPTIPVQNVISPAATSVPTPPNPRKRRNLLPPSPERAQKRHQSHNIH
;
A
#
# COMPACT_ATOMS: atom_id res chain seq x y z
N MET A 1 -2.25 -1.06 -77.44
CA MET A 1 -2.89 -0.14 -78.40
C MET A 1 -3.74 0.83 -77.61
N TYR A 2 -3.29 2.09 -77.55
CA TYR A 2 -3.99 3.20 -76.93
C TYR A 2 -5.14 3.63 -77.85
N HIS A 3 -6.36 3.70 -77.31
CA HIS A 3 -7.38 4.62 -77.77
C HIS A 3 -7.71 5.56 -76.61
N PRO A 4 -7.49 6.88 -76.75
CA PRO A 4 -7.87 7.86 -75.75
C PRO A 4 -9.35 8.22 -75.94
N ALA A 5 -10.19 7.85 -74.97
CA ALA A 5 -11.55 8.37 -74.90
C ALA A 5 -11.54 9.68 -74.11
N SER A 6 -11.71 10.78 -74.84
CA SER A 6 -12.38 12.02 -74.44
C SER A 6 -12.09 12.57 -73.02
N SER A 7 -11.15 13.50 -72.94
CA SER A 7 -11.06 14.47 -71.84
C SER A 7 -12.27 15.41 -71.87
N ALA A 8 -13.37 14.99 -71.25
CA ALA A 8 -14.38 15.94 -70.80
C ALA A 8 -13.76 16.78 -69.70
N SER A 9 -13.55 18.06 -69.99
CA SER A 9 -13.24 19.10 -69.01
C SER A 9 -14.41 19.15 -68.01
N PHE A 10 -14.28 18.45 -66.88
CA PHE A 10 -15.17 18.64 -65.74
C PHE A 10 -14.84 20.02 -65.15
N ALA A 11 -15.64 21.03 -65.51
CA ALA A 11 -15.70 22.26 -64.76
C ALA A 11 -15.97 21.90 -63.29
N THR A 12 -15.05 22.26 -62.40
CA THR A 12 -15.22 21.98 -60.97
C THR A 12 -16.45 22.79 -60.52
N PRO A 13 -17.51 22.14 -60.02
CA PRO A 13 -18.72 22.84 -59.62
C PRO A 13 -18.40 23.92 -58.56
N PRO A 14 -19.14 25.05 -58.57
CA PRO A 14 -18.82 26.19 -57.73
C PRO A 14 -18.91 25.85 -56.24
N ILE A 15 -17.97 26.36 -55.45
CA ILE A 15 -18.04 26.33 -53.99
C ILE A 15 -19.14 27.31 -53.57
N LEU A 16 -20.15 26.83 -52.85
CA LEU A 16 -21.18 27.66 -52.26
C LEU A 16 -20.65 28.25 -50.95
N ASP A 17 -20.98 29.51 -50.70
CA ASP A 17 -20.46 30.28 -49.56
C ASP A 17 -21.54 31.19 -48.99
N TYR A 18 -22.08 30.79 -47.84
CA TYR A 18 -23.13 31.50 -47.12
C TYR A 18 -22.53 32.20 -45.90
N VAL A 19 -22.77 33.49 -45.76
CA VAL A 19 -22.31 34.32 -44.63
C VAL A 19 -23.52 34.88 -43.90
N TYR A 20 -23.51 34.79 -42.58
CA TYR A 20 -24.65 35.12 -41.73
C TYR A 20 -24.26 36.17 -40.69
N ALA A 21 -25.20 37.06 -40.37
CA ALA A 21 -25.10 37.93 -39.21
C ALA A 21 -25.54 37.21 -37.93
N LEU A 22 -25.24 37.81 -36.77
CA LEU A 22 -25.52 37.23 -35.45
C LEU A 22 -26.98 37.45 -34.98
N ASP A 23 -27.84 38.02 -35.82
CA ASP A 23 -29.27 38.22 -35.54
C ASP A 23 -30.09 36.94 -35.74
N ASP A 24 -31.26 36.87 -35.11
CA ASP A 24 -32.06 35.65 -35.06
C ASP A 24 -32.60 35.21 -36.44
N ASN A 25 -32.87 36.17 -37.34
CA ASN A 25 -33.34 35.87 -38.69
C ASN A 25 -32.22 35.23 -39.52
N SER A 26 -31.00 35.77 -39.46
CA SER A 26 -29.82 35.16 -40.08
C SER A 26 -29.53 33.75 -39.52
N GLN A 27 -29.73 33.53 -38.22
CA GLN A 27 -29.53 32.20 -37.61
C GLN A 27 -30.61 31.19 -38.00
N LEU A 28 -31.85 31.64 -38.19
CA LEU A 28 -32.92 30.81 -38.74
C LEU A 28 -32.58 30.39 -40.18
N GLN A 29 -32.12 31.32 -41.01
CA GLN A 29 -31.68 31.02 -42.37
C GLN A 29 -30.48 30.06 -42.41
N ALA A 30 -29.50 30.24 -41.51
CA ALA A 30 -28.39 29.31 -41.37
C ALA A 30 -28.86 27.90 -40.99
N SER A 31 -29.84 27.80 -40.07
CA SER A 31 -30.43 26.53 -39.67
C SER A 31 -31.16 25.84 -40.82
N VAL A 32 -31.92 26.58 -41.62
CA VAL A 32 -32.59 26.06 -42.83
C VAL A 32 -31.57 25.51 -43.83
N VAL A 33 -30.45 26.20 -44.04
CA VAL A 33 -29.37 25.72 -44.92
C VAL A 33 -28.72 24.45 -44.39
N LEU A 34 -28.48 24.36 -43.07
CA LEU A 34 -27.99 23.13 -42.47
C LEU A 34 -28.98 21.96 -42.63
N ILE A 35 -30.27 22.19 -42.42
CA ILE A 35 -31.32 21.19 -42.60
C ILE A 35 -31.40 20.73 -44.06
N HIS A 36 -31.39 21.67 -45.00
CA HIS A 36 -31.46 21.39 -46.44
C HIS A 36 -30.35 20.45 -46.90
N TYR A 37 -29.13 20.61 -46.38
CA TYR A 37 -27.99 19.76 -46.70
C TYR A 37 -27.79 18.58 -45.73
N GLY A 38 -28.69 18.38 -44.76
CA GLY A 38 -28.59 17.31 -43.76
C GLY A 38 -27.37 17.44 -42.83
N LEU A 39 -26.93 18.66 -42.56
CA LEU A 39 -25.82 19.03 -41.68
C LEU A 39 -26.26 19.52 -40.30
N ASP A 40 -27.56 19.68 -40.07
CA ASP A 40 -28.10 19.98 -38.75
C ASP A 40 -27.88 18.79 -37.78
N PRO A 41 -27.94 19.01 -36.46
CA PRO A 41 -27.72 17.95 -35.47
C PRO A 41 -28.61 16.72 -35.67
N ASP A 42 -29.90 16.90 -35.92
CA ASP A 42 -30.86 15.81 -35.99
C ASP A 42 -30.66 14.99 -37.27
N SER A 43 -30.51 15.65 -38.42
CA SER A 43 -30.27 14.94 -39.69
C SER A 43 -28.95 14.18 -39.69
N ARG A 44 -27.91 14.67 -39.01
CA ARG A 44 -26.60 13.99 -38.91
C ARG A 44 -26.66 12.70 -38.11
N GLU A 45 -27.65 12.56 -37.24
CA GLU A 45 -27.87 11.37 -36.42
C GLU A 45 -28.80 10.35 -37.10
N LEU A 46 -29.42 10.70 -38.24
CA LEU A 46 -30.24 9.78 -39.02
C LEU A 46 -29.44 8.66 -39.68
N LEU A 47 -30.01 7.45 -39.61
CA LEU A 47 -29.56 6.26 -40.34
C LEU A 47 -29.58 6.52 -41.85
N GLY A 48 -28.41 6.70 -42.46
CA GLY A 48 -28.29 7.01 -43.88
C GLY A 48 -27.52 8.30 -44.19
N ASN A 49 -27.26 9.13 -43.17
CA ASN A 49 -26.46 10.33 -43.34
C ASN A 49 -25.01 9.96 -43.72
N ARG A 50 -24.48 10.61 -44.76
CA ARG A 50 -23.14 10.35 -45.30
C ARG A 50 -22.10 11.37 -44.86
N TRP A 51 -22.47 12.35 -44.04
CA TRP A 51 -21.55 13.34 -43.50
C TRP A 51 -20.70 12.74 -42.38
N SER A 52 -19.40 13.02 -42.44
CA SER A 52 -18.42 12.62 -41.43
C SER A 52 -17.68 13.85 -40.94
N HIS A 53 -17.60 14.04 -39.63
CA HIS A 53 -16.81 15.11 -39.04
C HIS A 53 -15.33 14.78 -39.10
N GLN A 54 -14.51 15.68 -39.66
CA GLN A 54 -13.10 15.41 -39.94
C GLN A 54 -12.16 16.16 -39.01
N TRP A 55 -12.43 17.44 -38.75
CA TRP A 55 -11.70 18.21 -37.76
C TRP A 55 -12.52 19.40 -37.27
N SER A 56 -12.18 19.85 -36.07
CA SER A 56 -12.59 21.13 -35.51
C SER A 56 -11.36 21.92 -35.09
N ARG A 57 -11.36 23.24 -35.34
CA ARG A 57 -10.26 24.13 -34.96
C ARG A 57 -10.83 25.35 -34.26
N HIS A 58 -10.40 25.57 -33.03
CA HIS A 58 -10.64 26.81 -32.30
C HIS A 58 -9.57 27.84 -32.65
N SER A 59 -9.98 29.10 -32.79
CA SER A 59 -9.09 30.21 -33.10
C SER A 59 -9.31 31.34 -32.08
N ASP A 60 -8.33 31.52 -31.19
CA ASP A 60 -8.33 32.56 -30.16
C ASP A 60 -7.64 33.86 -30.63
N LYS A 61 -7.31 33.97 -31.91
CA LYS A 61 -6.39 35.00 -32.44
C LYS A 61 -6.90 36.45 -32.37
N ALA A 62 -8.11 36.72 -31.87
CA ALA A 62 -8.70 38.07 -31.89
C ALA A 62 -9.62 38.43 -30.71
N LYS A 63 -9.46 37.86 -29.50
CA LYS A 63 -10.42 38.02 -28.38
C LYS A 63 -11.87 37.60 -28.70
N VAL A 64 -12.06 36.85 -29.78
CA VAL A 64 -13.35 36.33 -30.22
C VAL A 64 -13.20 34.83 -30.40
N ASP A 65 -13.90 34.03 -29.59
CA ASP A 65 -13.88 32.57 -29.68
C ASP A 65 -14.65 32.14 -30.94
N THR A 66 -13.90 31.65 -31.93
CA THR A 66 -14.45 31.13 -33.19
C THR A 66 -14.04 29.69 -33.37
N GLN A 67 -15.02 28.84 -33.64
CA GLN A 67 -14.85 27.42 -33.93
C GLN A 67 -15.11 27.16 -35.41
N LYS A 68 -14.16 26.52 -36.08
CA LYS A 68 -14.33 26.02 -37.45
C LYS A 68 -14.50 24.51 -37.44
N LEU A 69 -15.48 23.99 -38.17
CA LEU A 69 -15.81 22.58 -38.31
C LEU A 69 -15.71 22.18 -39.77
N LEU A 70 -15.08 21.03 -40.08
CA LEU A 70 -15.12 20.44 -41.43
C LEU A 70 -15.89 19.13 -41.41
N TYR A 71 -16.90 19.05 -42.29
CA TYR A 71 -17.62 17.85 -42.64
C TYR A 71 -17.23 17.40 -44.05
N LEU A 72 -17.03 16.09 -44.24
CA LEU A 72 -16.79 15.46 -45.54
C LEU A 72 -17.78 14.32 -45.75
N CYS A 73 -18.16 14.08 -47.00
CA CYS A 73 -18.86 12.85 -47.34
C CYS A 73 -17.97 11.63 -47.07
N ALA A 74 -18.51 10.62 -46.38
CA ALA A 74 -17.83 9.37 -46.06
C ALA A 74 -17.39 8.58 -47.32
N CYS A 75 -18.08 8.77 -48.45
CA CYS A 75 -17.72 8.16 -49.74
C CYS A 75 -16.53 8.87 -50.42
N GLY A 76 -16.25 10.12 -50.03
CA GLY A 76 -15.18 10.95 -50.57
C GLY A 76 -13.81 10.74 -49.95
N TYR A 77 -13.76 9.96 -48.87
CA TYR A 77 -12.56 9.80 -48.06
C TYR A 77 -11.89 8.45 -48.35
N ASP A 78 -10.76 8.48 -49.05
CA ASP A 78 -9.92 7.30 -49.31
C ASP A 78 -8.95 7.05 -48.14
N HIS A 79 -9.16 5.94 -47.43
CA HIS A 79 -8.30 5.52 -46.32
C HIS A 79 -6.93 4.97 -46.78
N HIS A 80 -6.78 4.52 -48.03
CA HIS A 80 -5.51 4.00 -48.55
C HIS A 80 -4.49 5.12 -48.82
N GLN A 81 -4.93 6.24 -49.40
CA GLN A 81 -4.02 7.36 -49.73
C GLN A 81 -3.38 8.03 -48.51
N ARG A 82 -4.05 8.09 -47.35
CA ARG A 82 -3.48 8.73 -46.15
C ARG A 82 -2.32 7.94 -45.53
N ASN A 83 -2.31 6.62 -45.68
CA ASN A 83 -1.24 5.77 -45.13
C ASN A 83 0.07 5.89 -45.91
N THR A 84 -0.01 6.12 -47.23
CA THR A 84 1.19 6.31 -48.08
C THR A 84 2.00 7.58 -47.74
N LYS A 85 1.39 8.57 -47.05
CA LYS A 85 2.06 9.82 -46.68
C LYS A 85 2.77 9.78 -45.31
N TYR A 86 2.48 8.80 -44.46
CA TYR A 86 3.08 8.68 -43.12
C TYR A 86 4.20 7.62 -43.04
N ASP A 87 4.42 6.86 -44.10
CA ASP A 87 5.44 5.82 -44.17
C ASP A 87 6.75 6.34 -44.79
N ARG A 88 7.46 7.22 -44.06
CA ARG A 88 8.79 7.73 -44.46
C ARG A 88 9.89 7.54 -43.42
N THR A 89 9.69 6.74 -42.36
CA THR A 89 10.72 6.61 -41.31
C THR A 89 11.05 5.20 -40.81
N GLU A 90 10.49 4.11 -41.33
CA GLU A 90 10.89 2.75 -40.91
C GLU A 90 10.91 1.79 -42.13
N PRO A 91 12.03 1.10 -42.43
CA PRO A 91 12.14 0.24 -43.61
C PRO A 91 11.75 -1.23 -43.36
N HIS A 92 10.83 -1.54 -42.43
CA HIS A 92 10.36 -2.92 -42.23
C HIS A 92 8.88 -2.99 -41.78
N GLY A 93 7.98 -3.23 -42.73
CA GLY A 93 6.59 -3.62 -42.45
C GLY A 93 5.79 -3.72 -43.75
N ALA A 94 5.24 -4.90 -44.06
CA ALA A 94 4.38 -5.10 -45.22
C ALA A 94 3.20 -4.09 -45.23
N PRO A 95 2.73 -3.64 -46.42
CA PRO A 95 1.64 -2.68 -46.52
C PRO A 95 0.41 -3.21 -45.77
N GLY A 96 0.13 -2.59 -44.63
CA GLY A 96 -0.95 -3.02 -43.73
C GLY A 96 -2.31 -2.87 -44.40
N THR A 97 -3.00 -3.99 -44.58
CA THR A 97 -4.41 -4.11 -44.94
C THR A 97 -5.30 -3.60 -43.80
N GLN A 98 -5.31 -2.29 -43.54
CA GLN A 98 -6.35 -1.71 -42.68
C GLN A 98 -7.61 -1.50 -43.52
N GLU A 99 -8.58 -2.39 -43.32
CA GLU A 99 -9.89 -2.34 -43.98
C GLU A 99 -10.63 -1.04 -43.65
N ARG A 100 -11.30 -0.48 -44.66
CA ARG A 100 -12.12 0.73 -44.53
C ARG A 100 -13.24 0.51 -43.50
N HIS A 101 -13.29 1.37 -42.48
CA HIS A 101 -14.29 1.31 -41.41
C HIS A 101 -15.61 2.02 -41.73
N THR A 102 -15.70 2.70 -42.88
CA THR A 102 -16.95 3.37 -43.33
C THR A 102 -17.87 2.37 -44.02
N GLY A 103 -19.18 2.44 -43.72
CA GLY A 103 -20.18 1.51 -44.26
C GLY A 103 -20.52 1.69 -45.73
N VAL A 104 -19.88 2.61 -46.46
CA VAL A 104 -20.13 2.93 -47.88
C VAL A 104 -18.81 2.85 -48.67
N PRO A 105 -18.79 2.41 -49.94
CA PRO A 105 -17.59 2.34 -50.79
C PRO A 105 -17.00 3.73 -51.10
N PHE A 106 -15.76 3.78 -51.60
CA PHE A 106 -15.11 5.04 -51.98
C PHE A 106 -15.53 5.34 -53.41
N THR A 107 -16.01 6.57 -53.63
CA THR A 107 -16.58 6.99 -54.92
C THR A 107 -15.95 8.29 -55.42
N GLY A 108 -14.87 8.77 -54.78
CA GLY A 108 -14.25 10.06 -55.12
C GLY A 108 -15.13 11.28 -54.88
N CYS A 109 -16.18 11.17 -54.06
CA CYS A 109 -17.13 12.25 -53.79
C CYS A 109 -16.42 13.49 -53.18
N LEU A 110 -16.57 14.67 -53.79
CA LEU A 110 -15.91 15.90 -53.33
C LEU A 110 -16.72 16.71 -52.31
N VAL A 111 -17.85 16.15 -51.85
CA VAL A 111 -18.77 16.84 -50.96
C VAL A 111 -18.13 17.13 -49.60
N HIS A 112 -18.13 18.41 -49.24
CA HIS A 112 -17.55 18.91 -48.01
C HIS A 112 -18.25 20.20 -47.57
N ALA A 113 -18.26 20.46 -46.26
CA ALA A 113 -18.80 21.68 -45.68
C ALA A 113 -17.92 22.16 -44.52
N GLU A 114 -17.43 23.40 -44.61
CA GLU A 114 -16.78 24.14 -43.55
C GLU A 114 -17.81 25.06 -42.87
N ILE A 115 -18.03 24.87 -41.58
CA ILE A 115 -18.94 25.69 -40.77
C ILE A 115 -18.12 26.50 -39.78
N THR A 116 -18.30 27.81 -39.75
CA THR A 116 -17.70 28.71 -38.76
C THR A 116 -18.76 29.14 -37.75
N ILE A 117 -18.47 28.94 -36.46
CA ILE A 117 -19.37 29.21 -35.33
C ILE A 117 -18.68 30.19 -34.39
N ARG A 118 -19.45 31.10 -33.80
CA ARG A 118 -19.04 32.00 -32.73
C ARG A 118 -20.13 32.04 -31.67
N GLU A 119 -19.79 31.80 -30.41
CA GLU A 119 -20.77 31.89 -29.30
C GLU A 119 -22.05 31.07 -29.58
N ASN A 120 -21.91 29.87 -30.15
CA ASN A 120 -22.98 28.99 -30.63
C ASN A 120 -23.85 29.52 -31.79
N LYS A 121 -23.50 30.65 -32.40
CA LYS A 121 -24.14 31.19 -33.61
C LYS A 121 -23.30 30.91 -34.86
N ILE A 122 -23.95 30.55 -35.96
CA ILE A 122 -23.32 30.25 -37.25
C ILE A 122 -22.96 31.56 -37.95
N LEU A 123 -21.69 31.74 -38.28
CA LEU A 123 -21.18 32.89 -39.02
C LEU A 123 -21.05 32.61 -40.53
N ARG A 124 -20.70 31.38 -40.89
CA ARG A 124 -20.42 31.02 -42.27
C ARG A 124 -20.60 29.53 -42.52
N ILE A 125 -21.18 29.17 -43.65
CA ILE A 125 -21.27 27.81 -44.18
C ILE A 125 -20.69 27.84 -45.58
N ARG A 126 -19.58 27.14 -45.83
CA ARG A 126 -18.91 27.13 -47.12
C ARG A 126 -18.59 25.71 -47.55
N GLY A 127 -18.81 25.35 -48.80
CA GLY A 127 -18.43 24.03 -49.27
C GLY A 127 -18.97 23.63 -50.62
N HIS A 128 -18.73 22.37 -50.96
CA HIS A 128 -19.33 21.72 -52.11
C HIS A 128 -20.36 20.71 -51.60
N PHE A 129 -21.63 20.87 -51.98
CA PHE A 129 -22.74 20.11 -51.38
C PHE A 129 -23.35 19.06 -52.32
N GLU A 130 -22.90 19.01 -53.58
CA GLU A 130 -23.46 18.10 -54.58
C GLU A 130 -22.73 16.75 -54.62
N HIS A 131 -23.44 15.69 -54.22
CA HIS A 131 -22.90 14.33 -54.34
C HIS A 131 -22.81 13.89 -55.80
N ASN A 132 -21.72 13.22 -56.18
CA ASN A 132 -21.62 12.55 -57.47
C ASN A 132 -22.57 11.35 -57.56
N GLU A 133 -22.88 10.90 -58.78
CA GLU A 133 -23.88 9.85 -59.01
C GLU A 133 -23.50 8.51 -58.37
N GLU A 134 -22.20 8.18 -58.40
CA GLU A 134 -21.66 7.00 -57.70
C GLU A 134 -21.90 7.08 -56.18
N CYS A 135 -21.77 8.25 -55.55
CA CYS A 135 -22.07 8.43 -54.14
C CYS A 135 -23.57 8.31 -53.84
N ARG A 136 -24.44 8.82 -54.70
CA ARG A 136 -25.91 8.76 -54.50
C ARG A 136 -26.41 7.32 -54.58
N THR A 137 -25.85 6.53 -55.49
CA THR A 137 -26.26 5.13 -55.75
C THR A 137 -25.47 4.11 -54.94
N ALA A 138 -24.37 4.51 -54.27
CA ALA A 138 -23.53 3.62 -53.49
C ALA A 138 -24.33 2.91 -52.37
N LYS A 139 -24.32 1.57 -52.40
CA LYS A 139 -24.95 0.72 -51.38
C LYS A 139 -24.08 0.63 -50.14
N TYR A 140 -24.73 0.47 -48.98
CA TYR A 140 -24.02 0.18 -47.74
C TYR A 140 -23.41 -1.22 -47.81
N THR A 141 -22.10 -1.32 -47.58
CA THR A 141 -21.38 -2.59 -47.46
C THR A 141 -21.35 -3.10 -46.02
N ARG A 142 -21.62 -2.23 -45.04
CA ARG A 142 -21.70 -2.55 -43.61
C ARG A 142 -22.81 -1.71 -42.97
N ALA A 143 -23.47 -2.26 -41.94
CA ALA A 143 -24.46 -1.52 -41.16
C ALA A 143 -23.81 -0.27 -40.53
N PRO A 144 -24.41 0.93 -40.69
CA PRO A 144 -23.90 2.14 -40.06
C PRO A 144 -24.03 2.06 -38.53
N PRO A 145 -23.11 2.70 -37.77
CA PRO A 145 -23.20 2.71 -36.31
C PRO A 145 -24.42 3.49 -35.84
N ILE A 146 -25.30 2.85 -35.08
CA ILE A 146 -26.46 3.50 -34.47
C ILE A 146 -26.03 4.18 -33.15
N PRO A 147 -26.21 5.51 -33.01
CA PRO A 147 -25.84 6.23 -31.80
C PRO A 147 -26.71 5.80 -30.61
N VAL A 148 -26.15 5.90 -29.40
CA VAL A 148 -26.93 5.67 -28.17
C VAL A 148 -27.73 6.93 -27.84
N HIS A 149 -28.99 6.75 -27.43
CA HIS A 149 -29.88 7.87 -27.11
C HIS A 149 -29.31 8.77 -25.97
N PRO A 150 -29.40 10.11 -26.06
CA PRO A 150 -28.91 11.03 -25.03
C PRO A 150 -29.43 10.76 -23.61
N SER A 151 -30.72 10.46 -23.41
CA SER A 151 -31.26 10.16 -22.06
C SER A 151 -30.66 8.89 -21.45
N VAL A 152 -30.20 7.93 -22.26
CA VAL A 152 -29.42 6.78 -21.75
C VAL A 152 -28.08 7.25 -21.21
N TYR A 153 -27.40 8.17 -21.89
CA TYR A 153 -26.14 8.77 -21.40
C TYR A 153 -26.36 9.57 -20.11
N VAL A 154 -27.43 10.36 -20.01
CA VAL A 154 -27.73 11.15 -18.79
C VAL A 154 -27.85 10.23 -17.57
N VAL A 155 -28.67 9.17 -17.67
CA VAL A 155 -28.86 8.21 -16.57
C VAL A 155 -27.58 7.43 -16.29
N ALA A 156 -26.81 7.06 -17.31
CA ALA A 156 -25.55 6.35 -17.14
C ALA A 156 -24.47 7.22 -16.47
N LEU A 157 -24.37 8.49 -16.84
CA LEU A 157 -23.42 9.44 -16.26
C LEU A 157 -23.76 9.78 -14.82
N ALA A 158 -25.04 9.94 -14.49
CA ALA A 158 -25.50 10.13 -13.11
C ALA A 158 -25.06 8.94 -12.22
N GLN A 159 -25.33 7.71 -12.66
CA GLN A 159 -24.90 6.50 -11.95
C GLN A 159 -23.37 6.43 -11.77
N LEU A 160 -22.59 6.79 -12.80
CA LEU A 160 -21.13 6.84 -12.67
C LEU A 160 -20.67 7.91 -11.67
N CYS A 161 -21.34 9.06 -11.63
CA CYS A 161 -21.08 10.10 -10.63
C CYS A 161 -21.35 9.60 -9.20
N ASP A 162 -22.37 8.74 -9.04
CA ASP A 162 -22.73 8.09 -7.77
C ASP A 162 -21.84 6.88 -7.44
N GLY A 163 -20.88 6.55 -8.32
CA GLY A 163 -19.89 5.50 -8.10
C GLY A 163 -20.30 4.10 -8.56
N ALA A 164 -21.37 3.98 -9.35
CA ALA A 164 -21.77 2.71 -9.95
C ALA A 164 -20.67 2.15 -10.88
N THR A 165 -20.56 0.82 -10.94
CA THR A 165 -19.67 0.19 -11.94
C THR A 165 -20.33 0.20 -13.31
N PHE A 166 -19.54 0.03 -14.39
CA PHE A 166 -20.13 -0.09 -15.73
C PHE A 166 -21.09 -1.29 -15.85
N SER A 167 -20.85 -2.36 -15.08
CA SER A 167 -21.77 -3.50 -14.99
C SER A 167 -23.12 -3.10 -14.38
N ASP A 168 -23.10 -2.29 -13.32
CA ASP A 168 -24.32 -1.75 -12.69
C ASP A 168 -25.08 -0.83 -13.65
N VAL A 169 -24.35 0.07 -14.32
CA VAL A 169 -24.91 0.97 -15.33
C VAL A 169 -25.60 0.19 -16.44
N ARG A 170 -24.98 -0.89 -16.95
CA ARG A 170 -25.60 -1.75 -17.97
C ARG A 170 -26.80 -2.52 -17.45
N ARG A 171 -26.75 -3.02 -16.21
CA ARG A 171 -27.90 -3.69 -15.57
C ARG A 171 -29.08 -2.73 -15.48
N LYS A 172 -28.90 -1.55 -14.88
CA LYS A 172 -29.94 -0.53 -14.79
C LYS A 172 -30.43 -0.09 -16.16
N ASN A 173 -29.54 -0.03 -17.16
CA ASN A 173 -29.94 0.29 -18.52
C ASN A 173 -30.92 -0.73 -19.11
N ARG A 174 -30.68 -2.03 -18.88
CA ARG A 174 -31.60 -3.10 -19.28
C ARG A 174 -32.91 -3.05 -18.52
N ASP A 175 -32.87 -2.79 -17.21
CA ASP A 175 -34.08 -2.69 -16.38
C ASP A 175 -34.99 -1.55 -16.87
N LEU A 176 -34.41 -0.37 -17.12
CA LEU A 176 -35.15 0.79 -17.65
C LEU A 176 -35.66 0.56 -19.07
N LEU A 177 -34.91 -0.16 -19.90
CA LEU A 177 -35.35 -0.54 -21.23
C LEU A 177 -36.54 -1.50 -21.18
N GLN A 178 -36.47 -2.51 -20.32
CA GLN A 178 -37.55 -3.49 -20.12
C GLN A 178 -38.81 -2.81 -19.57
N ALA A 179 -38.64 -1.87 -18.64
CA ALA A 179 -39.72 -1.06 -18.09
C ALA A 179 -40.17 0.08 -19.01
N LYS A 180 -39.51 0.31 -20.15
CA LYS A 180 -39.73 1.46 -21.05
C LYS A 180 -39.74 2.81 -20.31
N ALA A 181 -38.86 2.96 -19.33
CA ALA A 181 -38.90 4.03 -18.33
C ALA A 181 -37.92 5.18 -18.59
N TYR A 182 -37.31 5.27 -19.77
CA TYR A 182 -36.56 6.46 -20.15
C TYR A 182 -37.51 7.60 -20.53
N ALA A 183 -37.15 8.84 -20.19
CA ALA A 183 -38.00 10.01 -20.42
C ALA A 183 -38.47 10.15 -21.88
N ASP A 184 -37.56 9.93 -22.83
CA ASP A 184 -37.82 10.08 -24.27
C ASP A 184 -38.08 8.74 -24.96
N PHE A 185 -38.46 7.70 -24.20
CA PHE A 185 -38.62 6.37 -24.77
C PHE A 185 -39.80 6.33 -25.76
N PRO A 186 -39.57 5.93 -27.03
CA PRO A 186 -40.62 5.96 -28.04
C PRO A 186 -41.67 4.88 -27.78
N THR A 187 -42.91 5.15 -28.20
CA THR A 187 -44.01 4.18 -28.14
C THR A 187 -43.70 2.95 -29.00
N ASP A 188 -43.10 3.17 -30.18
CA ASP A 188 -42.56 2.12 -31.05
C ASP A 188 -41.03 2.25 -31.20
N ILE A 189 -40.30 1.27 -30.67
CA ILE A 189 -38.83 1.24 -30.72
C ILE A 189 -38.30 1.02 -32.15
N ALA A 190 -39.06 0.37 -33.03
CA ALA A 190 -38.63 0.09 -34.40
C ALA A 190 -38.48 1.36 -35.23
N SER A 191 -39.21 2.42 -34.85
CA SER A 191 -39.12 3.76 -35.46
C SER A 191 -37.96 4.61 -34.92
N SER A 192 -37.27 4.17 -33.87
CA SER A 192 -36.24 4.97 -33.22
C SER A 192 -34.94 5.01 -34.03
N PRO A 193 -34.37 6.20 -34.33
CA PRO A 193 -33.06 6.31 -34.96
C PRO A 193 -31.91 6.00 -33.99
N TYR A 194 -32.21 5.75 -32.70
CA TYR A 194 -31.24 5.54 -31.64
C TYR A 194 -31.26 4.11 -31.11
N ARG A 195 -30.10 3.69 -30.61
CA ARG A 195 -29.96 2.50 -29.79
C ARG A 195 -30.19 2.86 -28.32
N TRP A 196 -31.06 2.11 -27.67
CA TRP A 196 -31.39 2.29 -26.24
C TRP A 196 -30.61 1.37 -25.30
N VAL A 197 -29.94 0.35 -25.84
CA VAL A 197 -29.11 -0.61 -25.09
C VAL A 197 -27.67 -0.15 -25.06
N LEU A 198 -27.02 -0.15 -23.89
CA LEU A 198 -25.57 0.03 -23.76
C LEU A 198 -24.79 -1.27 -24.02
N THR A 199 -23.79 -1.18 -24.88
CA THR A 199 -22.84 -2.25 -25.22
C THR A 199 -21.46 -1.98 -24.61
N ASN A 200 -20.55 -2.95 -24.68
CA ASN A 200 -19.19 -2.77 -24.18
C ASN A 200 -18.41 -1.66 -24.90
N ASN A 201 -18.72 -1.41 -26.19
CA ASN A 201 -18.05 -0.40 -27.00
C ASN A 201 -18.36 1.04 -26.51
N ASP A 202 -19.48 1.23 -25.83
CA ASP A 202 -19.92 2.54 -25.33
C ASP A 202 -19.18 2.96 -24.04
N SER A 203 -18.50 2.03 -23.37
CA SER A 203 -17.73 2.33 -22.15
C SER A 203 -16.74 3.46 -22.39
N ARG A 204 -16.00 3.43 -23.51
CA ARG A 204 -14.98 4.44 -23.82
C ARG A 204 -15.56 5.84 -23.96
N SER A 205 -16.69 6.00 -24.67
CA SER A 205 -17.34 7.31 -24.84
C SER A 205 -17.97 7.79 -23.54
N LEU A 206 -18.60 6.89 -22.78
CA LEU A 206 -19.20 7.20 -21.48
C LEU A 206 -18.15 7.68 -20.47
N TYR A 207 -17.05 6.94 -20.28
CA TYR A 207 -15.99 7.34 -19.36
C TYR A 207 -15.26 8.61 -19.82
N ARG A 208 -15.15 8.87 -21.13
CA ARG A 208 -14.66 10.16 -21.67
C ARG A 208 -15.55 11.32 -21.23
N GLN A 209 -16.86 11.17 -21.38
CA GLN A 209 -17.82 12.19 -20.96
C GLN A 209 -17.79 12.36 -19.43
N HIS A 210 -17.74 11.27 -18.67
CA HIS A 210 -17.63 11.31 -17.20
C HIS A 210 -16.36 12.05 -16.74
N SER A 211 -15.18 11.75 -17.31
CA SER A 211 -13.96 12.49 -16.98
C SER A 211 -14.05 13.97 -17.32
N ARG A 212 -14.66 14.32 -18.46
CA ARG A 212 -14.88 15.71 -18.86
C ARG A 212 -15.83 16.45 -17.91
N LEU A 213 -16.92 15.81 -17.47
CA LEU A 213 -17.82 16.35 -16.45
C LEU A 213 -17.11 16.61 -15.13
N LYS A 214 -16.12 15.78 -14.80
CA LYS A 214 -15.28 15.93 -13.61
C LYS A 214 -14.13 16.94 -13.81
N GLY A 215 -14.02 17.62 -14.95
CA GLY A 215 -12.98 18.62 -15.22
C GLY A 215 -11.67 18.08 -15.81
N VAL A 216 -11.60 16.80 -16.20
CA VAL A 216 -10.38 16.18 -16.76
C VAL A 216 -10.56 15.87 -18.25
N SER A 217 -9.74 16.50 -19.10
CA SER A 217 -9.75 16.27 -20.54
C SER A 217 -8.85 15.09 -20.92
N ILE A 218 -9.44 13.91 -21.12
CA ILE A 218 -8.66 12.71 -21.47
C ILE A 218 -8.23 12.64 -22.95
N THR A 219 -8.60 13.63 -23.77
CA THR A 219 -8.04 13.79 -25.13
C THR A 219 -6.68 14.48 -25.13
N VAL A 220 -6.33 15.15 -24.02
CA VAL A 220 -5.03 15.78 -23.80
C VAL A 220 -4.11 14.78 -23.08
N ALA A 221 -2.80 14.88 -23.31
CA ALA A 221 -1.82 14.06 -22.61
C ALA A 221 -1.82 14.39 -21.10
N PRO A 222 -1.66 13.40 -20.22
CA PRO A 222 -1.81 13.61 -18.77
C PRO A 222 -0.79 14.61 -18.20
N GLU A 223 0.44 14.61 -18.68
CA GLU A 223 1.48 15.57 -18.28
C GLU A 223 1.11 17.02 -18.63
N ILE A 224 0.43 17.23 -19.76
CA ILE A 224 -0.04 18.56 -20.19
C ILE A 224 -1.20 19.03 -19.32
N ASN A 225 -2.13 18.13 -18.97
CA ASN A 225 -3.23 18.49 -18.07
C ASN A 225 -2.70 18.97 -16.71
N VAL A 226 -1.75 18.22 -16.12
CA VAL A 226 -1.17 18.59 -14.82
C VAL A 226 -0.41 19.93 -14.90
N ASP A 227 0.39 20.14 -15.93
CA ASP A 227 1.12 21.42 -16.12
C ASP A 227 0.15 22.59 -16.33
N ASP A 228 -0.89 22.41 -17.17
CA ASP A 228 -1.92 23.41 -17.43
C ASP A 228 -2.72 23.75 -16.15
N TRP A 229 -2.99 22.79 -15.25
CA TRP A 229 -3.70 23.04 -13.99
C TRP A 229 -2.89 23.86 -13.00
N LEU A 230 -1.56 23.72 -13.02
CA LEU A 230 -0.65 24.35 -12.07
C LEU A 230 -0.06 25.67 -12.56
N ASN A 231 -0.18 25.97 -13.85
CA ASN A 231 0.34 27.19 -14.45
C ASN A 231 -0.67 28.35 -14.34
N PRO A 232 -0.42 29.42 -13.56
CA PRO A 232 -1.35 30.53 -13.39
C PRO A 232 -1.68 31.31 -14.68
N ARG A 233 -0.92 31.08 -15.76
CA ARG A 233 -1.14 31.71 -17.08
C ARG A 233 -1.97 30.84 -18.02
N SER A 234 -2.27 29.60 -17.63
CA SER A 234 -3.13 28.69 -18.39
C SER A 234 -4.60 29.07 -18.20
N ASP A 235 -5.39 28.95 -19.26
CA ASP A 235 -6.84 29.04 -19.22
C ASP A 235 -7.48 27.93 -18.37
N LYS A 236 -6.75 26.83 -18.15
CA LYS A 236 -7.15 25.70 -17.31
C LYS A 236 -6.55 25.72 -15.92
N TYR A 237 -5.95 26.83 -15.49
CA TYR A 237 -5.40 26.95 -14.14
C TYR A 237 -6.46 26.62 -13.09
N ASN A 238 -6.10 25.80 -12.11
CA ASN A 238 -6.98 25.39 -11.03
C ASN A 238 -6.32 25.72 -9.69
N ALA A 239 -6.77 26.80 -9.06
CA ALA A 239 -6.23 27.27 -7.79
C ALA A 239 -6.37 26.24 -6.66
N THR A 240 -7.45 25.46 -6.64
CA THR A 240 -7.64 24.39 -5.64
C THR A 240 -6.57 23.31 -5.79
N LEU A 241 -6.26 22.91 -7.02
CA LEU A 241 -5.19 21.96 -7.27
C LEU A 241 -3.81 22.56 -6.95
N ALA A 242 -3.56 23.79 -7.41
CA ALA A 242 -2.29 24.46 -7.16
C ALA A 242 -1.99 24.63 -5.66
N ASN A 243 -2.99 24.99 -4.85
CA ASN A 243 -2.83 25.19 -3.41
C ASN A 243 -2.58 23.88 -2.65
N ALA A 244 -3.10 22.76 -3.14
CA ALA A 244 -2.91 21.45 -2.50
C ALA A 244 -1.62 20.73 -2.97
N ILE A 245 -0.93 21.22 -4.01
CA ILE A 245 0.36 20.68 -4.47
C ILE A 245 1.48 21.60 -3.98
N PHE A 246 2.22 21.16 -2.96
CA PHE A 246 3.34 21.93 -2.42
C PHE A 246 4.64 21.76 -3.22
N HIS A 247 4.72 20.73 -4.07
CA HIS A 247 5.86 20.52 -4.96
C HIS A 247 5.43 19.85 -6.27
N TYR A 248 5.86 20.41 -7.38
CA TYR A 248 5.67 19.86 -8.72
C TYR A 248 6.97 19.97 -9.52
N SER A 249 7.34 18.88 -10.18
CA SER A 249 8.36 18.88 -11.23
C SER A 249 7.85 18.08 -12.41
N ALA A 250 7.63 18.77 -13.53
CA ALA A 250 7.37 18.11 -14.79
C ALA A 250 8.62 17.33 -15.25
N ARG A 251 8.41 16.33 -16.09
CA ARG A 251 9.50 15.64 -16.79
C ARG A 251 9.68 16.27 -18.17
N ALA A 252 10.65 17.16 -18.32
CA ALA A 252 10.97 17.80 -19.60
C ALA A 252 12.07 17.04 -20.36
N ASP A 253 12.99 16.40 -19.64
CA ASP A 253 14.12 15.68 -20.25
C ASP A 253 14.23 14.21 -19.83
N ARG A 254 14.95 13.41 -20.61
CA ARG A 254 15.13 11.96 -20.36
C ARG A 254 15.82 11.67 -19.02
N GLY A 255 16.56 12.60 -18.43
CA GLY A 255 17.18 12.43 -17.10
C GLY A 255 16.26 12.77 -15.93
N GLU A 256 15.14 13.44 -16.18
CA GLU A 256 14.28 13.98 -15.14
C GLU A 256 13.20 13.01 -14.66
N ARG A 257 12.72 13.25 -13.45
CA ARG A 257 11.58 12.56 -12.84
C ARG A 257 10.34 13.44 -12.95
N PHE A 258 9.19 12.79 -13.09
CA PHE A 258 7.92 13.42 -12.80
C PHE A 258 7.71 13.36 -11.29
N GLU A 259 7.42 14.49 -10.66
CA GLU A 259 7.25 14.62 -9.20
C GLU A 259 6.01 15.47 -8.91
N VAL A 260 5.11 14.97 -8.05
CA VAL A 260 3.92 15.67 -7.55
C VAL A 260 3.79 15.33 -6.08
N ALA A 261 3.82 16.33 -5.21
CA ALA A 261 3.64 16.14 -3.79
C ALA A 261 2.43 16.94 -3.30
N ILE A 262 1.52 16.27 -2.60
CA ILE A 262 0.19 16.74 -2.25
C ILE A 262 0.07 16.84 -0.74
N ALA A 263 -0.37 17.99 -0.26
CA ALA A 263 -0.83 18.22 1.10
C ALA A 263 -1.96 19.27 1.05
N THR A 264 -3.20 18.83 1.24
CA THR A 264 -4.34 19.75 1.33
C THR A 264 -4.28 20.56 2.62
N ASP A 265 -5.08 21.62 2.70
CA ASP A 265 -5.17 22.44 3.91
C ASP A 265 -5.60 21.63 5.15
N ASP A 266 -6.51 20.67 4.99
CA ASP A 266 -6.89 19.73 6.06
C ASP A 266 -5.74 18.79 6.45
N MET A 267 -4.93 18.35 5.49
CA MET A 267 -3.75 17.53 5.76
C MET A 267 -2.68 18.32 6.50
N ASN A 268 -2.46 19.59 6.16
CA ASN A 268 -1.54 20.47 6.87
C ASN A 268 -2.01 20.73 8.31
N ARG A 269 -3.30 21.03 8.51
CA ARG A 269 -3.90 21.09 9.85
C ARG A 269 -3.65 19.82 10.65
N ALA A 270 -3.90 18.66 10.03
CA ALA A 270 -3.66 17.37 10.66
C ALA A 270 -2.16 17.10 10.92
N ALA A 271 -1.25 17.55 10.05
CA ALA A 271 0.18 17.45 10.28
C ALA A 271 0.60 18.23 11.53
N TRP A 272 0.17 19.48 11.66
CA TRP A 272 0.45 20.30 12.85
C TRP A 272 -0.25 19.77 14.10
N ARG A 273 -1.48 19.28 13.98
CA ARG A 273 -2.24 18.75 15.12
C ARG A 273 -1.71 17.41 15.62
N TYR A 274 -1.34 16.51 14.70
CA TYR A 274 -1.09 15.11 15.00
C TYR A 274 0.31 14.64 14.64
N GLY A 275 1.16 15.42 13.99
CA GLY A 275 2.51 15.02 13.59
C GLY A 275 3.61 15.91 14.17
N TYR A 276 3.25 17.00 14.84
CA TYR A 276 4.19 17.95 15.42
C TYR A 276 4.44 17.66 16.91
N SER A 277 5.70 17.78 17.32
CA SER A 277 6.13 17.73 18.72
C SER A 277 6.44 19.14 19.20
N PRO A 278 5.64 19.74 20.10
CA PRO A 278 6.07 20.95 20.77
C PRO A 278 7.22 20.57 21.69
N GLU A 279 8.42 21.07 21.39
CA GLU A 279 9.51 21.09 22.35
C GLU A 279 8.98 21.66 23.68
N ARG A 280 9.27 20.98 24.80
CA ARG A 280 8.83 21.33 26.16
C ARG A 280 9.34 22.73 26.55
N HIS A 281 8.70 23.78 26.05
CA HIS A 281 8.91 25.13 26.53
C HIS A 281 8.07 25.33 27.79
N PHE A 282 8.74 25.25 28.93
CA PHE A 282 8.20 25.56 30.24
C PHE A 282 7.94 27.08 30.35
N TYR A 283 6.85 27.57 29.76
CA TYR A 283 6.42 28.95 29.96
C TYR A 283 5.53 29.05 31.20
N ILE A 284 6.10 29.58 32.28
CA ILE A 284 5.29 30.12 33.39
C ILE A 284 4.74 31.47 32.92
N SER A 285 3.50 31.47 32.42
CA SER A 285 2.76 32.70 32.14
C SER A 285 2.07 33.17 33.42
N SER A 286 2.67 34.16 34.09
CA SER A 286 1.99 34.95 35.12
C SER A 286 0.89 35.81 34.46
N ASN A 287 -0.35 35.63 34.91
CA ASN A 287 -1.55 36.42 34.56
C ASN A 287 -2.34 36.00 33.31
N SER A 288 -3.07 34.89 33.39
CA SER A 288 -4.53 34.87 33.10
C SER A 288 -5.09 33.48 33.38
N PHE A 289 -6.08 33.41 34.26
CA PHE A 289 -6.74 32.17 34.69
C PHE A 289 -7.78 31.75 33.64
N SER A 290 -7.34 31.05 32.59
CA SER A 290 -8.18 30.26 31.69
C SER A 290 -7.45 28.95 31.41
N PHE A 291 -7.76 27.93 32.20
CA PHE A 291 -7.13 26.63 32.16
C PHE A 291 -8.04 25.67 31.39
N ASP A 292 -7.97 25.69 30.06
CA ASP A 292 -8.58 24.65 29.22
C ASP A 292 -7.65 24.22 28.07
N TYR A 293 -6.34 24.14 28.35
CA TYR A 293 -5.39 23.42 27.49
C TYR A 293 -5.48 21.93 27.84
N LYS A 294 -6.51 21.29 27.28
CA LYS A 294 -6.76 19.86 27.47
C LYS A 294 -5.64 19.03 26.82
N ARG A 295 -4.79 18.51 27.69
CA ARG A 295 -3.64 17.58 27.58
C ARG A 295 -3.84 16.31 26.72
N ASN A 296 -4.38 16.39 25.51
CA ASN A 296 -4.55 15.20 24.66
C ASN A 296 -3.94 15.43 23.26
N GLY A 297 -2.65 15.12 23.10
CA GLY A 297 -2.04 14.83 21.79
C GLY A 297 -1.03 15.83 21.23
N HIS A 298 -0.11 16.32 22.04
CA HIS A 298 1.12 16.94 21.55
C HIS A 298 2.25 15.92 21.70
N GLU A 299 3.15 15.81 20.70
CA GLU A 299 4.24 14.80 20.60
C GLU A 299 3.75 13.51 19.92
N SER A 300 4.12 13.29 18.65
CA SER A 300 3.59 12.17 17.87
C SER A 300 4.63 11.44 17.02
N GLN A 301 4.32 10.16 16.84
CA GLN A 301 4.92 9.25 15.89
C GLN A 301 4.21 9.33 14.53
N ILE A 302 4.96 9.56 13.46
CA ILE A 302 4.48 9.52 12.08
C ILE A 302 4.80 8.17 11.44
N ILE A 303 4.00 7.74 10.48
CA ILE A 303 4.19 6.55 9.67
C ILE A 303 4.57 6.97 8.25
N LEU A 304 5.62 6.37 7.69
CA LEU A 304 6.00 6.51 6.29
C LEU A 304 6.07 5.14 5.63
N ASP A 305 5.29 4.94 4.56
CA ASP A 305 5.33 3.73 3.76
C ASP A 305 4.99 4.00 2.28
N GLY A 306 5.52 3.15 1.40
CA GLY A 306 5.37 3.23 -0.05
C GLY A 306 4.31 2.27 -0.60
N ILE A 307 3.46 2.76 -1.50
CA ILE A 307 2.48 1.96 -2.24
C ILE A 307 2.71 2.04 -3.76
N PHE A 308 2.54 0.89 -4.42
CA PHE A 308 2.70 0.75 -5.86
C PHE A 308 1.36 0.47 -6.57
N GLY A 309 1.31 0.82 -7.87
CA GLY A 309 0.25 0.41 -8.78
C GLY A 309 -1.07 1.17 -8.63
N VAL A 310 -1.01 2.44 -8.21
CA VAL A 310 -2.20 3.31 -8.06
C VAL A 310 -2.66 3.94 -9.39
N CYS A 311 -1.77 4.01 -10.39
CA CYS A 311 -2.09 4.51 -11.75
C CYS A 311 -1.49 3.62 -12.85
N ASP A 312 -1.86 3.89 -14.09
CA ASP A 312 -1.37 3.23 -15.31
C ASP A 312 0.12 3.54 -15.59
N SER A 313 0.59 4.65 -15.06
CA SER A 313 1.98 5.11 -15.09
C SER A 313 2.78 4.45 -13.97
N ARG A 314 4.07 4.21 -14.21
CA ARG A 314 4.96 3.59 -13.22
C ARG A 314 5.46 4.61 -12.19
N LEU A 315 4.54 5.00 -11.30
CA LEU A 315 4.79 5.94 -10.22
C LEU A 315 4.84 5.21 -8.87
N LEU A 316 5.68 5.74 -7.99
CA LEU A 316 5.72 5.40 -6.57
C LEU A 316 4.92 6.45 -5.81
N LEU A 317 4.06 6.01 -4.91
CA LEU A 317 3.34 6.89 -3.99
C LEU A 317 3.82 6.56 -2.58
N PHE A 318 4.43 7.51 -1.89
CA PHE A 318 4.66 7.42 -0.45
C PHE A 318 3.57 8.20 0.28
N ILE A 319 3.06 7.63 1.35
CA ILE A 319 2.05 8.27 2.19
C ILE A 319 2.67 8.51 3.55
N VAL A 320 2.64 9.77 3.97
CA VAL A 320 2.95 10.19 5.32
C VAL A 320 1.66 10.24 6.11
N MET A 321 1.62 9.57 7.25
CA MET A 321 0.41 9.40 8.05
C MET A 321 0.68 9.65 9.53
N ALA A 322 -0.19 10.39 10.21
CA ALA A 322 -0.18 10.52 11.66
C ALA A 322 -1.26 9.65 12.30
N VAL A 323 -1.24 9.52 13.62
CA VAL A 323 -2.30 8.86 14.40
C VAL A 323 -3.07 9.90 15.19
N ASP A 324 -4.40 9.89 15.09
CA ASP A 324 -5.27 10.81 15.82
C ASP A 324 -5.53 10.35 17.27
N GLU A 325 -6.26 11.18 18.01
CA GLU A 325 -6.67 10.91 19.40
C GLU A 325 -7.52 9.63 19.58
N ASN A 326 -8.07 9.06 18.49
CA ASN A 326 -8.88 7.85 18.49
C ASN A 326 -8.10 6.63 17.98
N GLN A 327 -6.77 6.72 17.91
CA GLN A 327 -5.89 5.67 17.38
C GLN A 327 -6.24 5.30 15.92
N LYS A 328 -6.62 6.30 15.11
CA LYS A 328 -6.87 6.15 13.67
C LYS A 328 -5.82 6.89 12.86
N GLY A 329 -5.39 6.25 11.78
CA GLY A 329 -4.45 6.83 10.82
C GLY A 329 -5.08 8.00 10.05
N VAL A 330 -4.34 9.09 9.93
CA VAL A 330 -4.71 10.30 9.20
C VAL A 330 -3.63 10.60 8.16
N PRO A 331 -3.93 10.55 6.85
CA PRO A 331 -2.95 10.92 5.85
C PRO A 331 -2.63 12.42 5.94
N ILE A 332 -1.34 12.78 5.99
CA ILE A 332 -0.87 14.16 6.16
C ILE A 332 0.04 14.65 5.02
N ALA A 333 0.58 13.75 4.20
CA ALA A 333 1.20 14.10 2.91
C ALA A 333 1.24 12.91 1.96
N PHE A 334 1.14 13.16 0.65
CA PHE A 334 1.32 12.18 -0.41
C PHE A 334 2.49 12.61 -1.30
N LEU A 335 3.48 11.75 -1.50
CA LEU A 335 4.66 12.00 -2.32
C LEU A 335 4.63 11.06 -3.54
N LEU A 336 4.23 11.59 -4.69
CA LEU A 336 4.09 10.82 -5.94
C LEU A 336 5.23 11.16 -6.90
N PHE A 337 5.98 10.17 -7.36
CA PHE A 337 7.06 10.42 -8.32
C PHE A 337 7.39 9.20 -9.20
N SER A 338 7.99 9.44 -10.36
CA SER A 338 8.43 8.37 -11.26
C SER A 338 9.85 7.87 -10.96
N ALA A 339 10.12 6.64 -11.36
CA ALA A 339 11.48 6.11 -11.44
C ALA A 339 12.29 6.88 -12.52
N PRO A 340 13.63 6.98 -12.38
CA PRO A 340 14.47 7.58 -13.39
C PRO A 340 14.47 6.69 -14.64
N THR A 341 14.79 7.29 -15.79
CA THR A 341 14.83 6.56 -17.06
C THR A 341 15.85 5.43 -17.02
N GLY A 342 15.46 4.24 -17.48
CA GLY A 342 16.34 3.07 -17.62
C GLY A 342 16.17 1.98 -16.56
N ASN A 343 15.38 2.21 -15.50
CA ASN A 343 15.07 1.17 -14.52
C ASN A 343 14.10 0.13 -15.07
N ARG A 344 14.34 -1.15 -14.78
CA ARG A 344 13.48 -2.28 -15.20
C ARG A 344 12.26 -2.48 -14.28
N GLN A 345 12.36 -2.06 -13.03
CA GLN A 345 11.32 -2.16 -12.01
C GLN A 345 11.21 -0.82 -11.26
N SER A 346 9.98 -0.40 -10.96
CA SER A 346 9.72 0.89 -10.30
C SER A 346 10.05 0.85 -8.81
N SER A 347 9.86 -0.30 -8.15
CA SER A 347 10.16 -0.49 -6.73
C SER A 347 11.65 -0.35 -6.39
N SER A 348 12.54 -0.71 -7.31
CA SER A 348 13.99 -0.50 -7.15
C SER A 348 14.45 0.90 -7.53
N GLY A 349 13.56 1.73 -8.09
CA GLY A 349 13.94 2.95 -8.78
C GLY A 349 13.92 4.25 -7.99
N TYR A 350 13.59 4.22 -6.71
CA TYR A 350 13.82 5.37 -5.83
C TYR A 350 15.13 5.20 -5.07
N ASP A 351 15.66 6.33 -4.62
CA ASP A 351 16.88 6.47 -3.85
C ASP A 351 16.62 7.36 -2.63
N THR A 352 17.59 7.43 -1.73
CA THR A 352 17.53 8.29 -0.55
C THR A 352 17.34 9.76 -0.92
N ALA A 353 17.97 10.21 -2.02
CA ALA A 353 18.02 11.62 -2.39
C ALA A 353 16.64 12.15 -2.83
N ILE A 354 15.86 11.39 -3.60
CA ILE A 354 14.52 11.81 -4.01
C ILE A 354 13.57 11.89 -2.82
N LEU A 355 13.58 10.90 -1.91
CA LEU A 355 12.74 10.94 -0.71
C LEU A 355 13.14 12.09 0.22
N MET A 356 14.44 12.28 0.46
CA MET A 356 14.95 13.38 1.27
C MET A 356 14.54 14.74 0.68
N LYS A 357 14.65 14.91 -0.64
CA LYS A 357 14.20 16.13 -1.35
C LYS A 357 12.71 16.40 -1.11
N LEU A 358 11.85 15.39 -1.29
CA LEU A 358 10.40 15.57 -1.18
C LEU A 358 9.94 15.78 0.27
N LEU A 359 10.53 15.07 1.24
CA LEU A 359 10.28 15.26 2.67
C LEU A 359 10.75 16.65 3.13
N LYS A 360 11.92 17.11 2.67
CA LYS A 360 12.41 18.47 2.94
C LYS A 360 11.47 19.52 2.36
N LYS A 361 11.02 19.36 1.11
CA LYS A 361 10.02 20.25 0.49
C LYS A 361 8.73 20.32 1.29
N TRP A 362 8.28 19.18 1.83
CA TRP A 362 7.10 19.11 2.67
C TRP A 362 7.28 19.87 3.98
N SER A 363 8.36 19.61 4.73
CA SER A 363 8.69 20.33 5.97
C SER A 363 8.80 21.85 5.72
N GLU A 364 9.53 22.26 4.68
CA GLU A 364 9.64 23.67 4.28
C GLU A 364 8.28 24.31 3.97
N SER A 365 7.38 23.57 3.30
CA SER A 365 6.03 24.03 3.01
C SER A 365 5.23 24.24 4.28
N LEU A 366 5.24 23.26 5.19
CA LEU A 366 4.57 23.36 6.50
C LEU A 366 5.08 24.58 7.27
N ASN A 367 6.40 24.77 7.35
CA ASN A 367 7.04 25.87 8.06
C ASN A 367 6.62 27.24 7.52
N LYS A 368 6.56 27.40 6.20
CA LYS A 368 6.08 28.65 5.57
C LYS A 368 4.63 28.97 5.94
N SER A 369 3.81 27.93 6.04
CA SER A 369 2.39 28.04 6.38
C SER A 369 2.09 27.96 7.88
N ALA A 370 3.10 27.84 8.75
CA ALA A 370 2.90 27.53 10.17
C ALA A 370 1.99 28.54 10.89
N HIS A 371 2.09 29.82 10.52
CA HIS A 371 1.25 30.90 11.04
C HIS A 371 -0.26 30.70 10.76
N LEU A 372 -0.62 30.08 9.64
CA LEU A 372 -2.03 29.78 9.29
C LEU A 372 -2.64 28.73 10.21
N TYR A 373 -1.80 27.96 10.90
CA TYR A 373 -2.20 26.86 11.77
C TYR A 373 -1.92 27.14 13.26
N GLY A 374 -1.60 28.39 13.62
CA GLY A 374 -1.34 28.78 15.01
C GLY A 374 0.07 28.45 15.52
N HIS A 375 1.01 28.14 14.62
CA HIS A 375 2.39 27.74 14.93
C HIS A 375 3.42 28.74 14.38
N ALA A 376 3.12 30.05 14.41
CA ALA A 376 4.03 31.07 13.90
C ALA A 376 5.39 31.04 14.62
N GLY A 377 6.49 31.05 13.85
CA GLY A 377 7.86 31.02 14.38
C GLY A 377 8.35 29.62 14.80
N VAL A 378 7.53 28.58 14.60
CA VAL A 378 7.84 27.20 14.97
C VAL A 378 8.18 26.36 13.73
N LEU A 379 9.24 25.54 13.83
CA LEU A 379 9.63 24.61 12.76
C LEU A 379 8.99 23.24 12.97
N PHE A 380 8.37 22.72 11.93
CA PHE A 380 7.77 21.39 11.91
C PHE A 380 8.82 20.30 11.99
N LYS A 381 8.75 19.53 13.08
CA LYS A 381 9.66 18.45 13.40
C LYS A 381 8.88 17.30 14.07
N PRO A 382 8.82 16.11 13.46
CA PRO A 382 8.26 14.94 14.13
C PRO A 382 9.22 14.39 15.17
N LEU A 383 8.69 13.85 16.27
CA LEU A 383 9.51 13.23 17.31
C LEU A 383 10.03 11.86 16.88
N SER A 384 9.16 11.08 16.24
CA SER A 384 9.45 9.72 15.81
C SER A 384 8.81 9.43 14.46
N VAL A 385 9.47 8.56 13.68
CA VAL A 385 8.87 7.96 12.49
C VAL A 385 9.04 6.45 12.54
N ILE A 386 7.96 5.72 12.21
CA ILE A 386 7.99 4.30 11.90
C ILE A 386 7.92 4.07 10.38
N THR A 387 8.83 3.24 9.89
CA THR A 387 8.91 2.89 8.45
C THR A 387 9.30 1.42 8.27
N ASP A 388 9.46 0.96 7.04
CA ASP A 388 9.90 -0.39 6.73
C ASP A 388 11.41 -0.59 7.01
N THR A 389 11.96 -1.73 6.59
CA THR A 389 13.39 -2.06 6.77
C THR A 389 14.29 -1.45 5.69
N ASP A 390 13.77 -0.58 4.81
CA ASP A 390 14.52 -0.04 3.68
C ASP A 390 15.47 1.10 4.10
N LEU A 391 16.76 0.92 3.81
CA LEU A 391 17.81 1.88 4.13
C LEU A 391 17.63 3.24 3.45
N LYS A 392 16.97 3.29 2.28
CA LYS A 392 16.77 4.54 1.55
C LYS A 392 15.73 5.40 2.25
N GLN A 393 14.65 4.79 2.75
CA GLN A 393 13.63 5.48 3.54
C GLN A 393 14.22 6.03 4.83
N ARG A 394 14.92 5.17 5.60
CA ARG A 394 15.56 5.56 6.86
C ARG A 394 16.60 6.65 6.65
N GLY A 395 17.47 6.51 5.65
CA GLY A 395 18.45 7.53 5.30
C GLY A 395 17.84 8.87 4.90
N ALA A 396 16.68 8.85 4.25
CA ALA A 396 16.00 10.08 3.88
C ALA A 396 15.43 10.80 5.10
N LEU A 397 14.86 10.04 6.05
CA LEU A 397 14.33 10.58 7.30
C LEU A 397 15.43 11.21 8.17
N VAL A 398 16.53 10.49 8.41
CA VAL A 398 17.68 11.02 9.17
C VAL A 398 18.30 12.23 8.46
N GLY A 399 18.33 12.23 7.12
CA GLY A 399 18.84 13.35 6.33
C GLY A 399 17.99 14.62 6.41
N VAL A 400 16.69 14.51 6.73
CA VAL A 400 15.79 15.66 6.91
C VAL A 400 15.68 16.07 8.39
N TRP A 401 15.55 15.10 9.29
CA TRP A 401 15.44 15.31 10.72
C TRP A 401 16.51 14.45 11.42
N SER A 402 17.66 15.04 11.73
CA SER A 402 18.83 14.32 12.24
C SER A 402 18.66 13.71 13.63
N ASP A 403 17.71 14.22 14.40
CA ASP A 403 17.43 13.84 15.78
C ASP A 403 16.11 13.08 15.96
N ILE A 404 15.53 12.62 14.85
CA ILE A 404 14.30 11.84 14.85
C ILE A 404 14.52 10.45 15.43
N TRP A 405 13.62 9.98 16.28
CA TRP A 405 13.63 8.59 16.75
C TRP A 405 13.05 7.66 15.68
N LEU A 406 13.86 6.76 15.10
CA LEU A 406 13.38 5.87 14.04
C LEU A 406 13.04 4.48 14.57
N LEU A 407 11.79 4.09 14.34
CA LEU A 407 11.34 2.73 14.56
C LEU A 407 11.16 1.95 13.24
N ILE A 408 11.48 0.67 13.29
CA ILE A 408 11.22 -0.29 12.22
C ILE A 408 9.90 -0.98 12.52
N CYS A 409 9.04 -1.01 11.51
CA CYS A 409 7.78 -1.74 11.58
C CYS A 409 8.00 -3.22 11.89
N ARG A 410 7.44 -3.70 13.01
CA ARG A 410 7.56 -5.11 13.44
C ARG A 410 7.06 -6.11 12.41
N PHE A 411 6.04 -5.74 11.63
CA PHE A 411 5.56 -6.60 10.54
C PHE A 411 6.65 -6.80 9.48
N HIS A 412 7.29 -5.73 9.02
CA HIS A 412 8.35 -5.77 8.01
C HIS A 412 9.64 -6.41 8.54
N LEU A 413 9.96 -6.19 9.81
CA LEU A 413 11.03 -6.90 10.52
C LEU A 413 10.80 -8.42 10.50
N ARG A 414 9.64 -8.86 11.01
CA ARG A 414 9.27 -10.29 11.03
C ARG A 414 9.21 -10.89 9.64
N GLN A 415 8.77 -10.12 8.63
CA GLN A 415 8.81 -10.55 7.24
C GLN A 415 10.26 -10.74 6.75
N SER A 416 11.17 -9.83 7.09
CA SER A 416 12.59 -9.95 6.76
C SER A 416 13.21 -11.21 7.38
N TRP A 417 12.98 -11.44 8.68
CA TRP A 417 13.47 -12.63 9.37
C TRP A 417 12.85 -13.92 8.82
N ARG A 418 11.54 -13.94 8.59
CA ARG A 418 10.84 -15.05 7.94
C ARG A 418 11.43 -15.39 6.58
N ASN A 419 11.69 -14.38 5.74
CA ASN A 419 12.28 -14.59 4.42
C ASN A 419 13.69 -15.21 4.53
N HIS A 420 14.52 -14.69 5.44
CA HIS A 420 15.87 -15.22 5.67
C HIS A 420 15.83 -16.67 6.19
N ARG A 421 14.98 -16.94 7.19
CA ARG A 421 14.76 -18.26 7.76
C ARG A 421 14.28 -19.26 6.72
N ASN A 422 13.24 -18.93 5.96
CA ASN A 422 12.66 -19.80 4.94
C ASN A 422 13.63 -20.07 3.79
N ARG A 423 14.54 -19.13 3.49
CA ARG A 423 15.61 -19.35 2.52
C ARG A 423 16.60 -20.42 2.98
N LEU A 424 16.97 -20.42 4.27
CA LEU A 424 17.95 -21.35 4.83
C LEU A 424 17.34 -22.71 5.18
N LEU A 425 16.24 -22.71 5.94
CA LEU A 425 15.56 -23.90 6.44
C LEU A 425 14.48 -24.38 5.46
N LYS A 426 14.88 -24.80 4.26
CA LYS A 426 13.96 -25.45 3.30
C LYS A 426 13.81 -26.94 3.65
N GLY A 427 12.60 -27.38 3.97
CA GLY A 427 12.28 -28.76 4.38
C GLY A 427 10.97 -28.86 5.15
N LYS A 428 10.32 -30.04 5.07
CA LYS A 428 9.06 -30.37 5.76
C LYS A 428 9.22 -31.46 6.84
N SER A 429 10.40 -32.07 7.01
CA SER A 429 10.59 -33.09 8.05
C SER A 429 10.42 -32.50 9.45
N ALA A 430 10.04 -33.34 10.42
CA ALA A 430 9.79 -32.94 11.81
C ALA A 430 10.92 -32.07 12.38
N VAL A 431 12.18 -32.50 12.22
CA VAL A 431 13.37 -31.75 12.66
C VAL A 431 13.46 -30.34 12.05
N TYR A 432 13.16 -30.18 10.75
CA TYR A 432 13.17 -28.86 10.11
C TYR A 432 12.03 -27.98 10.63
N MET A 433 10.86 -28.57 10.90
CA MET A 433 9.71 -27.84 11.44
C MET A 433 9.95 -27.41 12.89
N ASP A 434 10.54 -28.28 13.71
CA ASP A 434 10.92 -27.97 15.10
C ASP A 434 11.95 -26.85 15.16
N LEU A 435 13.01 -26.94 14.36
CA LEU A 435 14.04 -25.89 14.28
C LEU A 435 13.48 -24.57 13.75
N LYS A 436 12.63 -24.58 12.71
CA LYS A 436 11.93 -23.37 12.24
C LYS A 436 11.13 -22.72 13.35
N HIS A 437 10.42 -23.54 14.13
CA HIS A 437 9.56 -23.06 15.19
C HIS A 437 10.36 -22.53 16.39
N ARG A 438 11.50 -23.13 16.73
CA ARG A 438 12.47 -22.55 17.69
C ARG A 438 12.94 -21.18 17.23
N MET A 439 13.33 -21.03 15.96
CA MET A 439 13.73 -19.73 15.41
C MET A 439 12.59 -18.69 15.47
N ILE A 440 11.34 -19.07 15.17
CA ILE A 440 10.17 -18.19 15.32
C ILE A 440 10.00 -17.72 16.78
N CYS A 441 10.27 -18.58 17.75
CA CYS A 441 10.16 -18.23 19.17
C CYS A 441 11.28 -17.30 19.61
N LEU A 442 12.52 -17.58 19.18
CA LEU A 442 13.66 -16.69 19.37
C LEU A 442 13.37 -15.30 18.80
N GLU A 443 12.90 -15.23 17.55
CA GLU A 443 12.49 -13.97 16.89
C GLU A 443 11.45 -13.21 17.72
N ARG A 444 10.41 -13.88 18.24
CA ARG A 444 9.40 -13.24 19.09
C ARG A 444 10.00 -12.71 20.38
N ALA A 445 10.83 -13.52 21.07
CA ALA A 445 11.48 -13.13 22.31
C ALA A 445 12.44 -11.96 22.13
N LEU A 446 13.19 -11.92 21.01
CA LEU A 446 14.08 -10.81 20.69
C LEU A 446 13.32 -9.48 20.60
N THR A 447 12.13 -9.46 19.98
CA THR A 447 11.35 -8.21 19.86
C THR A 447 10.89 -7.62 21.19
N THR A 448 10.86 -8.43 22.26
CA THR A 448 10.40 -8.03 23.60
C THR A 448 11.53 -7.73 24.58
N THR A 449 12.78 -7.75 24.13
CA THR A 449 13.95 -7.47 24.98
C THR A 449 13.97 -6.00 25.44
N GLN A 450 14.29 -5.79 26.71
CA GLN A 450 14.45 -4.45 27.32
C GLN A 450 15.93 -4.07 27.47
N THR A 451 16.84 -5.04 27.44
CA THR A 451 18.29 -4.80 27.41
C THR A 451 18.95 -5.55 26.27
N ILE A 452 20.04 -5.01 25.72
CA ILE A 452 20.79 -5.70 24.67
C ILE A 452 21.50 -6.96 25.19
N THR A 453 21.84 -6.97 26.49
CA THR A 453 22.43 -8.13 27.16
C THR A 453 21.46 -9.31 27.18
N GLU A 454 20.16 -9.08 27.45
CA GLU A 454 19.12 -10.11 27.31
C GLU A 454 19.03 -10.63 25.88
N ALA A 455 19.03 -9.74 24.88
CA ALA A 455 18.97 -10.14 23.48
C ALA A 455 20.15 -11.03 23.08
N ARG A 456 21.37 -10.66 23.49
CA ARG A 456 22.59 -11.46 23.26
C ARG A 456 22.56 -12.77 24.03
N ALA A 457 22.04 -12.80 25.26
CA ALA A 457 21.89 -14.03 26.05
C ALA A 457 20.89 -15.01 25.40
N LEU A 458 19.78 -14.53 24.84
CA LEU A 458 18.83 -15.36 24.09
C LEU A 458 19.48 -15.99 22.84
N LEU A 459 20.26 -15.21 22.10
CA LEU A 459 21.00 -15.69 20.94
C LEU A 459 22.04 -16.75 21.33
N GLU A 460 22.82 -16.49 22.39
CA GLU A 460 23.85 -17.41 22.88
C GLU A 460 23.26 -18.72 23.41
N SER A 461 22.13 -18.67 24.12
CA SER A 461 21.40 -19.87 24.55
C SER A 461 21.02 -20.77 23.37
N GLU A 462 20.45 -20.19 22.30
CA GLU A 462 20.12 -20.95 21.10
C GLU A 462 21.37 -21.41 20.33
N ARG A 463 22.48 -20.65 20.34
CA ARG A 463 23.77 -21.12 19.78
C ARG A 463 24.23 -22.39 20.47
N GLN A 464 24.19 -22.44 21.80
CA GLN A 464 24.62 -23.62 22.56
C GLN A 464 23.77 -24.85 22.22
N VAL A 465 22.45 -24.68 22.08
CA VAL A 465 21.56 -25.76 21.62
C VAL A 465 21.93 -26.21 20.21
N MET A 466 22.17 -25.28 19.28
CA MET A 466 22.55 -25.63 17.91
C MET A 466 23.91 -26.32 17.82
N VAL A 467 24.90 -25.95 18.67
CA VAL A 467 26.20 -26.62 18.73
C VAL A 467 26.03 -28.07 19.18
N LYS A 468 25.22 -28.30 20.23
CA LYS A 468 24.94 -29.66 20.72
C LYS A 468 24.22 -30.52 19.67
N LEU A 469 23.22 -29.96 18.97
CA LEU A 469 22.53 -30.66 17.86
C LEU A 469 23.41 -30.84 16.61
N SER A 470 24.43 -29.99 16.42
CA SER A 470 25.38 -30.12 15.30
C SER A 470 26.38 -31.26 15.51
N ALA A 471 26.64 -31.64 16.77
CA ALA A 471 27.46 -32.82 17.09
C ALA A 471 26.79 -34.13 16.62
N GLU A 472 25.45 -34.14 16.51
CA GLU A 472 24.64 -35.22 15.93
C GLU A 472 24.50 -35.12 14.39
N GLN A 473 25.26 -34.23 13.74
CA GLN A 473 25.34 -33.99 12.29
C GLN A 473 24.01 -33.67 11.56
N LEU A 474 23.09 -32.94 12.21
CA LEU A 474 21.91 -32.42 11.53
C LEU A 474 22.27 -31.20 10.65
N LYS A 475 22.27 -31.35 9.31
CA LYS A 475 22.44 -30.24 8.33
C LYS A 475 21.51 -29.04 8.61
N ALA A 476 20.36 -29.29 9.23
CA ALA A 476 19.40 -28.27 9.63
C ALA A 476 19.91 -27.38 10.79
N ALA A 477 20.63 -27.94 11.77
CA ALA A 477 21.22 -27.17 12.88
C ALA A 477 22.27 -26.17 12.39
N ALA A 478 23.12 -26.56 11.44
CA ALA A 478 24.08 -25.64 10.81
C ALA A 478 23.40 -24.48 10.07
N LYS A 479 22.24 -24.74 9.42
CA LYS A 479 21.43 -23.70 8.77
C LYS A 479 20.75 -22.78 9.79
N SER A 480 20.27 -23.31 10.91
CA SER A 480 19.77 -22.51 12.03
C SER A 480 20.86 -21.63 12.63
N MET A 481 22.09 -22.14 12.78
CA MET A 481 23.23 -21.35 13.23
C MET A 481 23.52 -20.15 12.30
N LYS A 482 23.44 -20.34 10.98
CA LYS A 482 23.53 -19.22 10.02
C LYS A 482 22.42 -18.19 10.21
N HIS A 483 21.21 -18.62 10.58
CA HIS A 483 20.12 -17.71 10.88
C HIS A 483 20.36 -16.93 12.18
N ILE A 484 20.84 -17.60 13.24
CA ILE A 484 21.22 -16.96 14.51
C ILE A 484 22.33 -15.93 14.29
N ASN A 485 23.37 -16.28 13.52
CA ASN A 485 24.44 -15.35 13.14
C ASN A 485 23.90 -14.12 12.43
N HIS A 486 22.94 -14.28 11.53
CA HIS A 486 22.30 -13.14 10.86
C HIS A 486 21.51 -12.27 11.85
N LEU A 487 20.78 -12.85 12.80
CA LEU A 487 20.09 -12.05 13.83
C LEU A 487 21.09 -11.28 14.69
N ASP A 488 22.16 -11.92 15.13
CA ASP A 488 23.18 -11.34 16.00
C ASP A 488 23.98 -10.22 15.32
N THR A 489 24.65 -10.53 14.21
CA THR A 489 25.59 -9.62 13.55
C THR A 489 24.93 -8.50 12.76
N TYR A 490 23.71 -8.72 12.25
CA TYR A 490 23.02 -7.73 11.44
C TYR A 490 21.96 -6.97 12.24
N TRP A 491 21.12 -7.65 13.04
CA TRP A 491 19.97 -7.02 13.71
C TRP A 491 20.26 -6.55 15.13
N THR A 492 21.01 -7.33 15.91
CA THR A 492 21.26 -7.10 17.34
C THR A 492 22.54 -6.29 17.60
N THR A 493 22.80 -5.31 16.72
CA THR A 493 23.86 -4.35 16.95
C THR A 493 23.41 -3.25 17.92
N ASP A 494 24.35 -2.63 18.64
CA ASP A 494 24.04 -1.64 19.67
C ASP A 494 23.23 -0.45 19.14
N ASN A 495 23.45 -0.05 17.88
CA ASN A 495 22.73 1.07 17.30
C ASN A 495 21.42 0.65 16.62
N LEU A 496 21.33 -0.55 16.04
CA LEU A 496 20.14 -0.97 15.31
C LEU A 496 19.06 -1.58 16.22
N TRP A 497 19.46 -2.31 17.27
CA TRP A 497 18.55 -2.97 18.20
C TRP A 497 17.46 -2.04 18.77
N PRO A 498 17.77 -0.81 19.23
CA PRO A 498 16.76 0.12 19.73
C PRO A 498 15.67 0.46 18.69
N SER A 499 15.96 0.36 17.38
CA SER A 499 14.97 0.70 16.36
C SER A 499 13.84 -0.33 16.22
N TRP A 500 13.95 -1.52 16.83
CA TRP A 500 12.96 -2.58 16.63
C TRP A 500 12.56 -3.38 17.89
N SER A 501 13.30 -3.23 18.99
CA SER A 501 13.01 -3.87 20.28
C SER A 501 11.94 -3.15 21.10
N ASP A 502 11.48 -3.77 22.19
CA ASP A 502 10.59 -3.08 23.15
C ASP A 502 11.33 -1.99 23.93
N TYR A 503 12.64 -2.12 24.19
CA TYR A 503 13.44 -1.02 24.74
C TYR A 503 13.22 0.30 24.01
N GLY A 504 13.35 0.31 22.67
CA GLY A 504 13.18 1.55 21.93
C GLY A 504 11.75 2.05 21.87
N ARG A 505 10.76 1.17 22.03
CA ARG A 505 9.36 1.57 22.22
C ARG A 505 9.14 2.17 23.60
N THR A 506 9.73 1.61 24.65
CA THR A 506 9.67 2.13 26.03
C THR A 506 10.31 3.52 26.10
N VAL A 507 11.49 3.70 25.49
CA VAL A 507 12.15 5.01 25.39
C VAL A 507 11.24 6.01 24.68
N LEU A 508 10.67 5.63 23.54
CA LEU A 508 9.75 6.51 22.81
C LEU A 508 8.46 6.80 23.59
N ALA A 509 7.91 5.82 24.31
CA ALA A 509 6.71 5.99 25.13
C ALA A 509 6.94 7.02 26.22
N SER A 510 8.10 6.96 26.89
CA SER A 510 8.56 7.97 27.84
C SER A 510 8.71 9.35 27.18
N MET A 511 9.30 9.40 25.98
CA MET A 511 9.45 10.66 25.23
C MET A 511 8.11 11.29 24.84
N LEU A 512 7.11 10.46 24.50
CA LEU A 512 5.75 10.88 24.11
C LEU A 512 4.82 11.12 25.32
N GLY A 513 5.25 10.81 26.53
CA GLY A 513 4.41 10.85 27.73
C GLY A 513 3.20 9.90 27.65
N THR A 514 3.35 8.72 27.03
CA THR A 514 2.30 7.72 26.86
C THR A 514 2.75 6.33 27.32
N ALA A 515 1.81 5.40 27.47
CA ALA A 515 2.15 4.00 27.72
C ALA A 515 2.76 3.36 26.48
N ILE A 516 3.51 2.25 26.62
CA ILE A 516 4.11 1.55 25.47
C ILE A 516 3.08 1.14 24.40
N ASP A 517 1.83 0.86 24.81
CA ASP A 517 0.71 0.56 23.91
C ASP A 517 0.27 1.76 23.06
N GLY A 518 0.57 2.98 23.51
CA GLY A 518 0.39 4.20 22.73
C GLY A 518 1.42 4.38 21.62
N VAL A 519 2.54 3.63 21.66
CA VAL A 519 3.54 3.60 20.61
C VAL A 519 3.19 2.52 19.59
N ILE A 520 2.85 2.94 18.37
CA ILE A 520 2.46 2.00 17.32
C ILE A 520 3.65 1.12 16.91
N PRO A 521 3.52 -0.22 16.95
CA PRO A 521 4.60 -1.14 16.61
C PRO A 521 4.65 -1.50 15.12
N THR A 522 3.63 -1.12 14.34
CA THR A 522 3.46 -1.52 12.94
C THR A 522 2.88 -0.40 12.07
N THR A 523 3.01 -0.54 10.74
CA THR A 523 2.38 0.36 9.75
C THR A 523 0.94 -0.07 9.38
N ASN A 524 0.24 -0.81 10.26
CA ASN A 524 -1.10 -1.36 10.00
C ASN A 524 -2.12 -0.29 9.58
N HIS A 525 -2.01 0.93 10.12
CA HIS A 525 -2.85 2.06 9.71
C HIS A 525 -2.69 2.39 8.22
N LEU A 526 -1.45 2.42 7.72
CA LEU A 526 -1.14 2.65 6.32
C LEU A 526 -1.58 1.48 5.44
N GLU A 527 -1.37 0.24 5.87
CA GLU A 527 -1.82 -0.93 5.11
C GLU A 527 -3.35 -0.95 4.96
N SER A 528 -4.07 -0.71 6.06
CA SER A 528 -5.53 -0.61 6.06
C SER A 528 -6.00 0.52 5.15
N PHE A 529 -5.37 1.70 5.24
CA PHE A 529 -5.68 2.82 4.36
C PHE A 529 -5.37 2.52 2.90
N ASN A 530 -4.25 1.85 2.60
CA ASN A 530 -3.86 1.46 1.25
C ASN A 530 -4.91 0.53 0.61
N ARG A 531 -5.44 -0.42 1.39
CA ARG A 531 -6.54 -1.30 0.99
C ARG A 531 -7.80 -0.49 0.67
N VAL A 532 -8.22 0.39 1.59
CA VAL A 532 -9.39 1.26 1.42
C VAL A 532 -9.24 2.21 0.23
N LEU A 533 -8.08 2.84 0.07
CA LEU A 533 -7.76 3.71 -1.05
C LEU A 533 -7.90 2.96 -2.38
N LYS A 534 -7.30 1.78 -2.52
CA LYS A 534 -7.35 0.99 -3.76
C LYS A 534 -8.75 0.42 -4.04
N GLN A 535 -9.38 -0.20 -3.05
CA GLN A 535 -10.59 -1.00 -3.25
C GLN A 535 -11.88 -0.18 -3.20
N ILE A 536 -11.90 0.94 -2.47
CA ILE A 536 -13.11 1.75 -2.23
C ILE A 536 -13.01 3.11 -2.93
N HIS A 537 -11.94 3.87 -2.67
CA HIS A 537 -11.86 5.24 -3.17
C HIS A 537 -11.46 5.32 -4.65
N LEU A 538 -10.46 4.56 -5.09
CA LEU A 538 -9.99 4.59 -6.48
C LEU A 538 -10.89 3.77 -7.41
N ARG A 539 -11.48 2.67 -6.93
CA ARG A 539 -12.28 1.74 -7.74
C ARG A 539 -13.43 2.44 -8.50
N ARG A 540 -14.09 3.42 -7.89
CA ARG A 540 -15.18 4.19 -8.52
C ARG A 540 -14.74 5.05 -9.72
N PHE A 541 -13.44 5.32 -9.85
CA PHE A 541 -12.88 6.07 -10.97
C PHE A 541 -12.31 5.15 -12.06
N GLN A 542 -12.19 3.84 -11.78
CA GLN A 542 -11.62 2.87 -12.71
C GLN A 542 -12.65 2.45 -13.77
N ASN A 543 -12.16 2.21 -14.99
CA ASN A 543 -12.96 1.60 -16.06
C ASN A 543 -12.63 0.11 -16.15
N GLY A 544 -13.55 -0.76 -15.71
CA GLY A 544 -13.38 -2.21 -15.79
C GLY A 544 -12.13 -2.73 -15.05
N GLY A 545 -11.79 -2.13 -13.90
CA GLY A 545 -10.59 -2.49 -13.13
C GLY A 545 -9.26 -1.96 -13.71
N CYS A 546 -9.30 -1.23 -14.83
CA CYS A 546 -8.11 -0.58 -15.37
C CYS A 546 -7.61 0.52 -14.41
N ARG A 547 -6.30 0.59 -14.21
CA ARG A 547 -5.68 1.64 -13.39
C ARG A 547 -5.94 3.02 -14.00
N LEU A 548 -6.01 4.03 -13.13
CA LEU A 548 -6.29 5.41 -13.53
C LEU A 548 -5.12 6.01 -14.29
N ARG A 549 -5.40 6.91 -15.23
CA ARG A 549 -4.39 7.85 -15.74
C ARG A 549 -3.89 8.74 -14.60
N VAL A 550 -2.63 9.17 -14.64
CA VAL A 550 -2.06 9.98 -13.56
C VAL A 550 -2.81 11.31 -13.32
N ASP A 551 -3.25 11.97 -14.38
CA ASP A 551 -4.01 13.23 -14.29
C ASP A 551 -5.37 13.00 -13.60
N VAL A 552 -6.07 11.92 -13.98
CA VAL A 552 -7.30 11.47 -13.32
C VAL A 552 -7.06 11.11 -11.86
N LEU A 553 -5.95 10.42 -11.54
CA LEU A 553 -5.59 10.05 -10.17
C LEU A 553 -5.37 11.31 -9.30
N ILE A 554 -4.51 12.23 -9.75
CA ILE A 554 -4.18 13.47 -9.03
C ILE A 554 -5.46 14.28 -8.78
N HIS A 555 -6.26 14.48 -9.84
CA HIS A 555 -7.53 15.19 -9.73
C HIS A 555 -8.50 14.49 -8.76
N ALA A 556 -8.63 13.17 -8.85
CA ALA A 556 -9.53 12.40 -7.97
C ALA A 556 -9.11 12.49 -6.50
N LEU A 557 -7.81 12.36 -6.22
CA LEU A 557 -7.26 12.48 -4.87
C LEU A 557 -7.60 13.83 -4.25
N MET A 558 -7.38 14.91 -4.99
CA MET A 558 -7.44 16.26 -4.43
C MET A 558 -8.84 16.86 -4.41
N ILE A 559 -9.68 16.56 -5.40
CA ILE A 559 -11.01 17.18 -5.52
C ILE A 559 -12.10 16.34 -4.83
N PHE A 560 -11.94 15.02 -4.78
CA PHE A 560 -13.00 14.12 -4.30
C PHE A 560 -12.59 13.29 -3.09
N ILE A 561 -11.47 12.58 -3.16
CA ILE A 561 -11.13 11.54 -2.18
C ILE A 561 -10.67 12.15 -0.86
N LEU A 562 -9.62 12.96 -0.86
CA LEU A 562 -9.07 13.56 0.36
C LEU A 562 -10.10 14.48 1.04
N PRO A 563 -10.80 15.40 0.33
CA PRO A 563 -11.84 16.21 0.96
C PRO A 563 -12.97 15.36 1.58
N SER A 564 -13.39 14.27 0.92
CA SER A 564 -14.41 13.37 1.47
C SER A 564 -13.95 12.69 2.75
N ILE A 565 -12.70 12.20 2.79
CA ILE A 565 -12.12 11.55 3.99
C ILE A 565 -12.11 12.53 5.17
N PHE A 566 -11.63 13.76 4.95
CA PHE A 566 -11.58 14.76 6.02
C PHE A 566 -12.96 15.27 6.43
N LYS A 567 -13.91 15.39 5.47
CA LYS A 567 -15.29 15.76 5.78
C LYS A 567 -15.98 14.69 6.63
N GLU A 568 -15.84 13.41 6.28
CA GLU A 568 -16.36 12.30 7.06
C GLU A 568 -15.79 12.32 8.49
N ARG A 569 -14.48 12.49 8.63
CA ARG A 569 -13.82 12.59 9.95
C ARG A 569 -14.34 13.76 10.78
N SER A 570 -14.51 14.93 10.16
CA SER A 570 -15.10 16.09 10.83
C SER A 570 -16.52 15.81 11.33
N LEU A 571 -17.37 15.20 10.51
CA LEU A 571 -18.75 14.85 10.89
C LEU A 571 -18.79 13.80 12.00
N LEU A 572 -17.93 12.78 11.95
CA LEU A 572 -17.80 11.78 13.01
C LEU A 572 -17.30 12.39 14.32
N SER A 573 -16.36 13.34 14.26
CA SER A 573 -15.88 14.06 15.44
C SER A 573 -16.94 14.97 16.06
N GLU A 574 -17.75 15.63 15.24
CA GLU A 574 -18.88 16.45 15.69
C GLU A 574 -19.95 15.58 16.36
N GLN A 575 -20.30 14.46 15.72
CA GLN A 575 -21.25 13.49 16.27
C GLN A 575 -20.74 12.89 17.58
N ALA A 576 -19.46 12.51 17.67
CA ALA A 576 -18.86 12.00 18.89
C ALA A 576 -18.88 13.04 20.02
N SER A 577 -18.58 14.30 19.70
CA SER A 577 -18.67 15.42 20.66
C SER A 577 -20.09 15.64 21.15
N ARG A 578 -21.08 15.60 20.26
CA ARG A 578 -22.51 15.68 20.60
C ARG A 578 -22.94 14.53 21.51
N ILE A 579 -22.58 13.28 21.18
CA ILE A 579 -22.89 12.11 22.00
C ILE A 579 -22.23 12.24 23.38
N ALA A 580 -20.96 12.65 23.44
CA ALA A 580 -20.28 12.87 24.72
C ALA A 580 -20.97 13.95 25.56
N ALA A 581 -21.44 15.04 24.95
CA ALA A 581 -22.21 16.07 25.65
C ALA A 581 -23.53 15.51 26.22
N LEU A 582 -24.27 14.73 25.43
CA LEU A 582 -25.50 14.08 25.89
C LEU A 582 -25.24 13.08 27.03
N VAL A 583 -24.18 12.26 26.91
CA VAL A 583 -23.82 11.29 27.96
C VAL A 583 -23.45 12.01 29.25
N ARG A 584 -22.76 13.16 29.20
CA ARG A 584 -22.44 13.94 30.43
C ARG A 584 -23.67 14.40 31.21
N LEU A 585 -24.81 14.57 30.55
CA LEU A 585 -26.07 14.95 31.21
C LEU A 585 -26.74 13.78 31.94
N LEU A 586 -26.32 12.54 31.68
CA LEU A 586 -26.85 11.36 32.35
C LEU A 586 -26.20 11.17 33.73
N PRO A 587 -26.93 10.67 34.75
CA PRO A 587 -26.33 10.27 36.03
C PRO A 587 -25.17 9.28 35.83
N GLY A 588 -23.99 9.60 36.35
CA GLY A 588 -22.77 8.79 36.18
C GLY A 588 -22.12 8.87 34.79
N GLY A 589 -22.67 9.63 33.85
CA GLY A 589 -22.17 9.69 32.47
C GLY A 589 -20.78 10.32 32.32
N ALA A 590 -20.42 11.29 33.17
CA ALA A 590 -19.06 11.82 33.22
C ALA A 590 -18.04 10.73 33.60
N ALA A 591 -18.34 9.93 34.63
CA ALA A 591 -17.50 8.81 35.04
C ALA A 591 -17.41 7.72 33.95
N LEU A 592 -18.50 7.46 33.22
CA LEU A 592 -18.51 6.54 32.08
C LEU A 592 -17.58 6.99 30.95
N LEU A 593 -17.57 8.29 30.64
CA LEU A 593 -16.69 8.85 29.61
C LEU A 593 -15.22 8.82 30.03
N GLU A 594 -14.91 9.05 31.30
CA GLU A 594 -13.54 8.91 31.80
C GLU A 594 -13.10 7.43 31.84
N LYS A 595 -13.98 6.50 32.22
CA LYS A 595 -13.71 5.06 32.16
C LYS A 595 -13.47 4.56 30.73
N LYS A 596 -14.10 5.17 29.72
CA LYS A 596 -13.88 4.85 28.30
C LYS A 596 -12.53 5.33 27.78
N LYS A 597 -11.90 6.32 28.42
CA LYS A 597 -10.58 6.85 28.04
C LYS A 597 -9.41 6.09 28.67
N GLY A 598 -9.63 5.42 29.79
CA GLY A 598 -8.61 4.59 30.42
C GLY A 598 -8.33 3.32 29.60
N PRO A 599 -7.10 2.75 29.68
CA PRO A 599 -6.85 1.40 29.19
C PRO A 599 -7.88 0.46 29.82
N LYS A 600 -8.45 -0.47 29.04
CA LYS A 600 -9.35 -1.49 29.59
C LYS A 600 -8.59 -2.24 30.69
N PRO A 601 -9.00 -2.16 31.96
CA PRO A 601 -8.36 -2.97 32.99
C PRO A 601 -8.62 -4.43 32.62
N VAL A 602 -7.56 -5.17 32.31
CA VAL A 602 -7.61 -6.63 32.27
C VAL A 602 -7.87 -7.06 33.71
N PRO A 603 -8.99 -7.76 34.02
CA PRO A 603 -9.22 -8.19 35.39
C PRO A 603 -8.13 -9.18 35.80
N ALA A 604 -7.36 -8.84 36.83
CA ALA A 604 -6.38 -9.71 37.49
C ALA A 604 -7.06 -10.77 38.38
N VAL A 605 -8.03 -11.49 37.81
CA VAL A 605 -8.74 -12.58 38.49
C VAL A 605 -8.32 -13.88 37.79
N PRO A 606 -7.85 -14.92 38.51
CA PRO A 606 -7.48 -16.19 37.89
C PRO A 606 -8.67 -16.76 37.13
N ARG A 607 -8.53 -16.94 35.81
CA ARG A 607 -9.58 -17.44 34.93
C ARG A 607 -9.81 -18.93 35.20
N VAL A 608 -11.01 -19.30 35.63
CA VAL A 608 -11.49 -20.70 35.62
C VAL A 608 -11.51 -21.21 34.17
N ALA A 609 -10.76 -22.28 33.88
CA ALA A 609 -10.74 -22.91 32.56
C ALA A 609 -12.08 -23.59 32.23
N TYR A 610 -12.46 -23.62 30.95
CA TYR A 610 -13.59 -24.40 30.44
C TYR A 610 -13.17 -25.30 29.26
N LEU A 611 -13.75 -26.49 29.16
CA LEU A 611 -13.44 -27.51 28.18
C LEU A 611 -14.37 -27.39 26.96
N LEU A 612 -13.83 -26.99 25.81
CA LEU A 612 -14.52 -27.06 24.52
C LEU A 612 -13.94 -28.23 23.71
N PRO A 613 -14.78 -28.95 22.93
CA PRO A 613 -14.27 -29.91 21.95
C PRO A 613 -13.36 -29.21 20.92
N ASP A 614 -12.11 -29.64 20.84
CA ASP A 614 -11.12 -29.11 19.90
C ASP A 614 -10.16 -30.23 19.48
N ALA A 615 -10.41 -30.79 18.29
CA ALA A 615 -9.67 -31.93 17.77
C ALA A 615 -8.15 -31.68 17.66
N ASN A 616 -7.75 -30.43 17.38
CA ASN A 616 -6.33 -30.06 17.27
C ASN A 616 -5.68 -30.03 18.66
N ARG A 617 -6.36 -29.46 19.66
CA ARG A 617 -5.87 -29.48 21.05
C ARG A 617 -5.81 -30.89 21.61
N ASP A 618 -6.77 -31.75 21.28
CA ASP A 618 -6.80 -33.16 21.69
C ASP A 618 -5.66 -33.96 21.05
N GLU A 619 -5.36 -33.74 19.77
CA GLU A 619 -4.23 -34.36 19.09
C GLU A 619 -2.90 -33.95 19.71
N ARG A 620 -2.69 -32.65 19.91
CA ARG A 620 -1.48 -32.13 20.55
C ARG A 620 -1.33 -32.55 22.00
N ALA A 621 -2.45 -32.78 22.70
CA ALA A 621 -2.44 -33.33 24.04
C ALA A 621 -1.99 -34.80 24.04
N ARG A 622 -2.44 -35.60 23.07
CA ARG A 622 -1.93 -36.97 22.85
C ARG A 622 -0.44 -36.98 22.56
N ASP A 623 0.06 -36.04 21.76
CA ASP A 623 1.50 -35.91 21.51
C ASP A 623 2.28 -35.64 22.81
N LEU A 624 1.81 -34.73 23.67
CA LEU A 624 2.47 -34.43 24.95
C LEU A 624 2.60 -35.69 25.82
N VAL A 625 1.56 -36.52 25.86
CA VAL A 625 1.54 -37.78 26.61
C VAL A 625 2.48 -38.81 25.97
N ALA A 626 2.40 -38.99 24.64
CA ALA A 626 3.22 -39.94 23.90
C ALA A 626 4.73 -39.64 24.04
N HIS A 627 5.11 -38.36 23.99
CA HIS A 627 6.50 -37.92 24.16
C HIS A 627 6.96 -37.82 25.61
N ARG A 628 6.15 -38.28 26.59
CA ARG A 628 6.44 -38.23 28.03
C ARG A 628 6.83 -36.83 28.52
N GLN A 629 6.21 -35.80 27.94
CA GLN A 629 6.50 -34.39 28.24
C GLN A 629 5.71 -33.87 29.46
N ILE A 630 5.06 -34.74 30.21
CA ILE A 630 4.19 -34.39 31.32
C ILE A 630 4.47 -35.31 32.49
N SER A 631 4.68 -34.72 33.66
CA SER A 631 5.03 -35.43 34.88
C SER A 631 3.83 -36.16 35.46
N VAL A 632 4.13 -37.14 36.31
CA VAL A 632 3.14 -37.82 37.15
C VAL A 632 2.44 -36.79 38.06
N PRO A 633 1.13 -36.96 38.37
CA PRO A 633 0.42 -36.09 39.31
C PRO A 633 1.00 -36.16 40.73
N ALA A 634 1.37 -35.01 41.29
CA ALA A 634 1.71 -34.86 42.70
C ALA A 634 0.49 -34.30 43.46
N ILE A 635 0.07 -34.98 44.54
CA ILE A 635 -1.01 -34.50 45.40
C ILE A 635 -0.47 -33.36 46.27
N LEU A 636 -1.14 -32.21 46.28
CA LEU A 636 -0.84 -31.11 47.20
C LEU A 636 -1.89 -31.08 48.32
N PRO A 637 -1.55 -31.52 49.54
CA PRO A 637 -2.51 -31.57 50.66
C PRO A 637 -3.07 -30.19 51.06
N ALA A 638 -2.31 -29.12 50.83
CA ALA A 638 -2.69 -27.75 51.20
C ALA A 638 -3.73 -27.12 50.26
N ASP A 639 -3.75 -27.53 48.99
CA ASP A 639 -4.52 -26.86 47.92
C ASP A 639 -5.77 -27.65 47.49
N PHE A 640 -6.08 -28.77 48.16
CA PHE A 640 -7.18 -29.67 47.78
C PHE A 640 -7.17 -30.01 46.28
N GLY A 641 -6.01 -30.45 45.77
CA GLY A 641 -5.85 -30.76 44.35
C GLY A 641 -4.57 -31.51 43.99
N MET A 642 -4.37 -31.66 42.69
CA MET A 642 -3.19 -32.27 42.08
C MET A 642 -2.41 -31.23 41.27
N THR A 643 -1.09 -31.34 41.27
CA THR A 643 -0.20 -30.54 40.44
C THR A 643 0.63 -31.43 39.54
N MET A 644 0.78 -31.01 38.29
CA MET A 644 1.61 -31.65 37.28
C MET A 644 2.49 -30.59 36.64
N THR A 645 3.67 -31.02 36.20
CA THR A 645 4.56 -30.20 35.38
C THR A 645 4.54 -30.74 33.97
N CYS A 646 4.47 -29.87 32.98
CA CYS A 646 4.53 -30.25 31.58
C CYS A 646 5.64 -29.46 30.93
N TYR A 647 6.64 -30.18 30.41
CA TYR A 647 7.59 -29.58 29.50
C TYR A 647 6.84 -29.01 28.31
N SER A 648 7.29 -27.87 27.81
CA SER A 648 6.80 -27.36 26.55
C SER A 648 6.88 -28.47 25.49
N SER A 649 5.88 -28.54 24.61
CA SER A 649 5.87 -29.47 23.46
C SER A 649 7.02 -29.30 22.47
N ARG A 650 8.07 -28.58 22.85
CA ARG A 650 9.22 -28.13 22.10
C ARG A 650 10.52 -28.35 22.88
N ALA A 651 10.42 -28.79 24.13
CA ALA A 651 11.56 -29.13 24.96
C ALA A 651 12.19 -30.39 24.36
N LEU A 652 13.47 -30.28 24.02
CA LEU A 652 14.28 -31.41 23.61
C LEU A 652 14.96 -32.00 24.85
N SER A 653 15.30 -33.29 24.80
CA SER A 653 16.06 -33.97 25.86
C SER A 653 17.41 -33.30 26.17
N ILE A 654 17.92 -32.49 25.24
CA ILE A 654 19.20 -31.80 25.32
C ILE A 654 19.10 -30.35 25.87
N ASP A 655 17.88 -29.83 26.06
CA ASP A 655 17.68 -28.49 26.60
C ASP A 655 18.12 -28.45 28.07
N THR A 656 19.04 -27.56 28.43
CA THR A 656 19.57 -27.41 29.80
C THR A 656 18.64 -26.65 30.74
N ASN A 657 17.68 -25.91 30.20
CA ASN A 657 16.64 -25.21 30.97
C ASN A 657 15.33 -25.19 30.17
N PRO A 658 14.67 -26.34 29.99
CA PRO A 658 13.45 -26.41 29.20
C PRO A 658 12.33 -25.61 29.86
N LYS A 659 11.49 -24.97 29.05
CA LYS A 659 10.32 -24.26 29.59
C LYS A 659 9.33 -25.28 30.15
N ILE A 660 9.07 -25.19 31.44
CA ILE A 660 8.12 -26.05 32.17
C ILE A 660 6.87 -25.23 32.49
N TYR A 661 5.72 -25.82 32.24
CA TYR A 661 4.41 -25.31 32.61
C TYR A 661 3.89 -26.08 33.82
N THR A 662 3.33 -25.37 34.79
CA THR A 662 2.65 -25.93 35.96
C THR A 662 1.16 -25.98 35.68
N ILE A 663 0.57 -27.16 35.80
CA ILE A 663 -0.86 -27.39 35.70
C ILE A 663 -1.37 -27.77 37.08
N ARG A 664 -2.38 -27.05 37.57
CA ARG A 664 -3.05 -27.34 38.83
C ARG A 664 -4.49 -27.75 38.56
N VAL A 665 -4.88 -28.89 39.11
CA VAL A 665 -6.22 -29.45 39.01
C VAL A 665 -6.80 -29.55 40.42
N GLY A 666 -7.64 -28.60 40.79
CA GLY A 666 -8.31 -28.56 42.08
C GLY A 666 -9.56 -29.44 42.10
N PHE A 667 -9.82 -30.11 43.22
CA PHE A 667 -11.07 -30.86 43.45
C PHE A 667 -12.29 -29.92 43.57
N ASN A 668 -12.06 -28.62 43.72
CA ASN A 668 -13.07 -27.56 43.64
C ASN A 668 -13.49 -27.20 42.20
N ARG A 669 -13.17 -28.05 41.20
CA ARG A 669 -13.47 -27.84 39.77
C ARG A 669 -12.66 -26.74 39.10
N VAL A 670 -11.68 -26.17 39.80
CA VAL A 670 -10.80 -25.13 39.24
C VAL A 670 -9.58 -25.79 38.64
N VAL A 671 -9.36 -25.58 37.35
CA VAL A 671 -8.16 -26.01 36.65
C VAL A 671 -7.43 -24.80 36.09
N THR A 672 -6.14 -24.73 36.36
CA THR A 672 -5.28 -23.64 35.90
C THR A 672 -4.01 -24.18 35.27
N CYS A 673 -3.47 -23.43 34.32
CA CYS A 673 -2.19 -23.68 33.69
C CYS A 673 -1.51 -22.32 33.47
N ASP A 674 -0.22 -22.25 33.74
CA ASP A 674 0.61 -21.06 33.53
C ASP A 674 1.02 -20.83 32.05
N CYS A 675 0.47 -21.61 31.11
CA CYS A 675 0.74 -21.39 29.70
C CYS A 675 -0.08 -20.22 29.13
N LEU A 676 0.51 -19.52 28.15
CA LEU A 676 -0.11 -18.38 27.47
C LEU A 676 -1.46 -18.73 26.81
N ASP A 677 -1.62 -19.97 26.33
CA ASP A 677 -2.86 -20.40 25.65
C ASP A 677 -4.09 -20.26 26.58
N LEU A 678 -3.95 -20.66 27.86
CA LEU A 678 -5.01 -20.44 28.85
C LEU A 678 -5.17 -18.96 29.22
N MET A 679 -4.06 -18.24 29.40
CA MET A 679 -4.09 -16.82 29.78
C MET A 679 -4.79 -15.95 28.73
N ASP A 680 -4.56 -16.23 27.46
CA ASP A 680 -5.09 -15.44 26.35
C ASP A 680 -6.56 -15.83 26.06
N HIS A 681 -6.87 -17.13 25.99
CA HIS A 681 -8.13 -17.62 25.42
C HIS A 681 -9.16 -18.10 26.45
N GLY A 682 -8.76 -18.34 27.71
CA GLY A 682 -9.66 -18.77 28.80
C GLY A 682 -10.20 -20.21 28.70
N GLY A 683 -10.17 -20.83 27.52
CA GLY A 683 -10.50 -22.25 27.34
C GLY A 683 -9.34 -23.18 27.75
N ALA A 684 -9.66 -24.44 28.06
CA ALA A 684 -8.70 -25.48 28.41
C ALA A 684 -7.63 -25.60 27.31
N CYS A 685 -6.37 -25.33 27.69
CA CYS A 685 -5.23 -25.45 26.79
C CYS A 685 -4.86 -26.92 26.57
N LYS A 686 -4.04 -27.21 25.56
CA LYS A 686 -3.55 -28.58 25.28
C LYS A 686 -2.91 -29.27 26.49
N ASN A 687 -2.27 -28.53 27.41
CA ASN A 687 -1.65 -29.09 28.60
C ASN A 687 -2.73 -29.61 29.58
N ILE A 688 -3.85 -28.89 29.71
CA ILE A 688 -5.00 -29.32 30.52
C ILE A 688 -5.63 -30.57 29.90
N HIS A 689 -5.80 -30.61 28.56
CA HIS A 689 -6.27 -31.81 27.88
C HIS A 689 -5.33 -33.01 28.10
N ALA A 690 -4.01 -32.82 28.07
CA ALA A 690 -3.04 -33.88 28.34
C ALA A 690 -3.14 -34.42 29.77
N VAL A 691 -3.33 -33.53 30.75
CA VAL A 691 -3.60 -33.92 32.15
C VAL A 691 -4.87 -34.76 32.25
N LEU A 692 -5.95 -34.35 31.59
CA LEU A 692 -7.21 -35.10 31.62
C LEU A 692 -7.06 -36.52 31.05
N ILE A 693 -6.32 -36.66 29.93
CA ILE A 693 -6.01 -37.96 29.34
C ILE A 693 -5.26 -38.87 30.34
N ILE A 694 -4.28 -38.32 31.07
CA ILE A 694 -3.53 -39.06 32.09
C ILE A 694 -4.41 -39.45 33.27
N LEU A 695 -5.23 -38.54 33.78
CA LEU A 695 -6.13 -38.84 34.91
C LEU A 695 -7.16 -39.91 34.51
N ASP A 696 -7.66 -39.89 33.28
CA ASP A 696 -8.56 -40.92 32.77
C ASP A 696 -7.86 -42.27 32.54
N ASP A 697 -6.60 -42.29 32.10
CA ASP A 697 -5.78 -43.50 32.05
C ASP A 697 -5.58 -44.11 33.45
N MET A 698 -5.22 -43.28 34.43
CA MET A 698 -5.03 -43.70 35.81
C MET A 698 -6.32 -44.27 36.44
N ARG A 699 -7.47 -43.65 36.18
CA ARG A 699 -8.78 -44.17 36.61
C ARG A 699 -9.07 -45.54 36.00
N ARG A 700 -8.81 -45.71 34.69
CA ARG A 700 -8.98 -47.00 33.99
C ARG A 700 -8.08 -48.09 34.55
N ARG A 701 -6.91 -47.72 35.08
CA ARG A 701 -5.96 -48.63 35.75
C ARG A 701 -6.30 -48.91 37.21
N GLY A 702 -7.46 -48.47 37.69
CA GLY A 702 -7.96 -48.75 39.04
C GLY A 702 -7.39 -47.85 40.13
N ILE A 703 -6.74 -46.74 39.77
CA ILE A 703 -6.26 -45.75 40.75
C ILE A 703 -7.45 -44.87 41.18
N PRO A 704 -7.76 -44.76 42.48
CA PRO A 704 -8.95 -44.06 42.97
C PRO A 704 -8.76 -42.53 42.92
N ILE A 705 -8.87 -41.95 41.72
CA ILE A 705 -8.82 -40.50 41.47
C ILE A 705 -10.24 -39.97 41.29
N PRO A 706 -10.70 -38.97 42.07
CA PRO A 706 -12.04 -38.42 41.93
C PRO A 706 -12.24 -37.80 40.55
N PHE A 707 -13.49 -37.85 40.05
CA PHE A 707 -13.85 -37.17 38.82
C PHE A 707 -13.94 -35.66 39.08
N ILE A 708 -13.25 -34.86 38.25
CA ILE A 708 -13.17 -33.40 38.40
C ILE A 708 -13.91 -32.77 37.22
N PRO A 709 -15.19 -32.40 37.38
CA PRO A 709 -15.98 -31.83 36.29
C PRO A 709 -15.50 -30.40 35.99
N ILE A 710 -14.79 -30.23 34.88
CA ILE A 710 -14.41 -28.92 34.35
C ILE A 710 -15.63 -28.30 33.66
N PRO A 711 -15.88 -26.98 33.82
CA PRO A 711 -16.93 -26.28 33.07
C PRO A 711 -16.87 -26.57 31.57
N LEU A 712 -18.00 -26.81 30.91
CA LEU A 712 -18.05 -27.13 29.47
C LEU A 712 -18.30 -25.90 28.58
N SER A 713 -18.57 -24.74 29.20
CA SER A 713 -18.81 -23.50 28.50
C SER A 713 -18.22 -22.30 29.25
N LEU A 714 -18.03 -21.19 28.52
CA LEU A 714 -17.60 -19.93 29.11
C LEU A 714 -18.60 -19.43 30.17
N ALA A 715 -19.90 -19.63 29.95
CA ALA A 715 -20.94 -19.24 30.89
C ALA A 715 -20.82 -20.02 32.22
N ASP A 716 -20.56 -21.33 32.14
CA ASP A 716 -20.36 -22.18 33.33
C ASP A 716 -19.09 -21.80 34.10
N ALA A 717 -18.00 -21.47 33.38
CA ALA A 717 -16.78 -20.98 34.00
C ALA A 717 -16.98 -19.63 34.69
N GLN A 718 -17.72 -18.70 34.07
CA GLN A 718 -18.06 -17.41 34.68
C GLN A 718 -18.97 -17.56 35.91
N ALA A 719 -19.92 -18.50 35.88
CA ALA A 719 -20.76 -18.83 37.02
C ALA A 719 -19.92 -19.39 38.18
N LEU A 720 -19.04 -20.36 37.90
CA LEU A 720 -18.13 -20.93 38.89
C LEU A 720 -17.17 -19.88 39.46
N GLN A 721 -16.61 -19.00 38.61
CA GLN A 721 -15.78 -17.87 39.04
C GLN A 721 -16.53 -16.96 40.02
N SER A 722 -17.79 -16.65 39.71
CA SER A 722 -18.64 -15.79 40.54
C SER A 722 -18.93 -16.45 41.90
N MET A 723 -19.13 -17.77 41.93
CA MET A 723 -19.31 -18.52 43.17
C MET A 723 -18.03 -18.55 44.03
N ILE A 724 -16.86 -18.68 43.39
CA ILE A 724 -15.55 -18.65 44.08
C ILE A 724 -15.30 -17.27 44.71
N LEU A 725 -15.55 -16.19 43.96
CA LEU A 725 -15.42 -14.82 44.46
C LEU A 725 -16.41 -14.51 45.59
N ALA A 726 -17.58 -15.14 45.58
CA ALA A 726 -18.57 -15.04 46.65
C ALA A 726 -18.27 -15.93 47.88
N GLY A 727 -17.18 -16.72 47.85
CA GLY A 727 -16.79 -17.61 48.95
C GLY A 727 -17.74 -18.80 49.19
N THR A 728 -18.63 -19.12 48.23
CA THR A 728 -19.68 -20.14 48.40
C THR A 728 -19.25 -21.55 47.99
N VAL A 729 -18.04 -21.73 47.45
CA VAL A 729 -17.48 -23.05 47.10
C VAL A 729 -16.51 -23.50 48.18
N GLN A 730 -16.93 -24.40 49.08
CA GLN A 730 -16.02 -25.15 49.95
C GLN A 730 -15.84 -26.58 49.43
N PRO A 731 -14.61 -27.13 49.39
CA PRO A 731 -14.40 -28.53 49.07
C PRO A 731 -15.07 -29.40 50.12
N ASN A 732 -15.87 -30.36 49.68
CA ASN A 732 -16.55 -31.29 50.57
C ASN A 732 -15.49 -32.22 51.19
N LYS A 733 -15.21 -32.07 52.49
CA LYS A 733 -14.17 -32.86 53.20
C LYS A 733 -14.47 -34.37 53.26
N ALA A 734 -15.64 -34.81 52.80
CA ALA A 734 -16.09 -36.20 52.85
C ALA A 734 -15.57 -37.08 51.69
N ASP A 735 -15.00 -36.50 50.62
CA ASP A 735 -14.58 -37.24 49.40
C ASP A 735 -13.05 -37.35 49.22
N LEU A 736 -12.24 -37.18 50.28
CA LEU A 736 -10.78 -37.35 50.18
C LEU A 736 -10.43 -38.84 49.96
N PRO A 737 -9.74 -39.22 48.87
CA PRO A 737 -9.01 -40.47 48.82
C PRO A 737 -7.89 -40.37 49.85
N THR A 738 -8.01 -41.14 50.93
CA THR A 738 -6.98 -41.34 51.95
C THR A 738 -5.67 -41.75 51.29
N ALA A 739 -4.55 -41.42 51.92
CA ALA A 739 -3.14 -41.49 51.49
C ALA A 739 -2.61 -42.82 50.87
N GLN A 740 -3.47 -43.78 50.50
CA GLN A 740 -3.13 -45.07 49.89
C GLN A 740 -2.93 -45.03 48.36
N ALA A 741 -3.25 -43.93 47.67
CA ALA A 741 -3.08 -43.82 46.21
C ALA A 741 -1.65 -43.42 45.80
N ALA A 742 -0.91 -42.70 46.64
CA ALA A 742 0.42 -42.18 46.31
C ALA A 742 1.49 -43.29 46.18
N GLU A 743 1.34 -44.41 46.90
CA GLU A 743 2.33 -45.49 46.96
C GLU A 743 2.22 -46.48 45.78
N LYS A 744 1.10 -46.51 45.05
CA LYS A 744 0.89 -47.41 43.90
C LYS A 744 1.28 -46.83 42.54
N ILE A 745 1.60 -45.53 42.49
CA ILE A 745 1.79 -44.80 41.23
C ILE A 745 3.21 -44.98 40.65
N GLU A 746 4.22 -45.32 41.46
CA GLU A 746 5.59 -45.53 40.98
C GLU A 746 5.84 -46.92 40.35
N GLY A 747 4.97 -47.91 40.56
CA GLY A 747 5.24 -49.30 40.19
C GLY A 747 4.80 -49.74 38.77
N ILE A 748 4.02 -48.93 38.05
CA ILE A 748 3.31 -49.41 36.84
C ILE A 748 3.75 -48.69 35.54
N LEU A 749 4.87 -47.97 35.51
CA LEU A 749 5.34 -47.25 34.31
C LEU A 749 6.66 -47.76 33.73
N LEU A 750 7.11 -48.94 34.16
CA LEU A 750 8.29 -49.64 33.64
C LEU A 750 7.91 -51.01 33.08
N ASP A 751 7.05 -51.04 32.06
CA ASP A 751 6.97 -52.14 31.10
C ASP A 751 6.01 -51.74 29.96
N ASP A 752 6.57 -51.42 28.79
CA ASP A 752 6.26 -52.12 27.53
C ASP A 752 7.01 -51.48 26.35
N THR A 753 7.56 -52.35 25.51
CA THR A 753 8.38 -52.06 24.32
C THR A 753 7.66 -52.53 23.04
N CYS A 754 8.07 -51.97 21.89
CA CYS A 754 7.77 -52.41 20.50
C CYS A 754 6.37 -51.98 19.98
N VAL A 755 6.11 -51.51 18.75
CA VAL A 755 6.50 -51.96 17.40
C VAL A 755 6.23 -50.84 16.36
N GLU A 756 7.20 -50.70 15.43
CA GLU A 756 7.21 -50.41 13.98
C GLU A 756 6.43 -49.29 13.27
N GLU A 757 7.16 -48.83 12.24
CA GLU A 757 6.92 -47.85 11.20
C GLU A 757 5.90 -48.34 10.17
N ASP A 758 5.15 -47.41 9.57
CA ASP A 758 4.70 -47.56 8.18
C ASP A 758 4.71 -46.18 7.50
N GLU A 759 5.47 -46.12 6.41
CA GLU A 759 5.54 -45.02 5.45
C GLU A 759 4.34 -45.08 4.50
N GLU A 760 3.70 -43.94 4.22
CA GLU A 760 3.00 -43.78 2.95
C GLU A 760 3.23 -42.38 2.36
N HIS A 761 3.72 -42.42 1.13
CA HIS A 761 3.94 -41.32 0.19
C HIS A 761 2.60 -40.88 -0.41
N ASP A 762 2.40 -39.57 -0.63
CA ASP A 762 2.11 -39.04 -1.97
C ASP A 762 2.06 -37.50 -2.03
N ASP A 763 2.84 -37.01 -2.98
CA ASP A 763 2.83 -35.80 -3.81
C ASP A 763 1.97 -34.57 -3.44
N VAL A 764 2.65 -33.42 -3.32
CA VAL A 764 2.03 -32.10 -3.53
C VAL A 764 2.95 -31.20 -4.34
N ASP A 765 2.45 -30.84 -5.53
CA ASP A 765 2.98 -29.88 -6.49
C ASP A 765 3.22 -28.49 -5.89
N ASP A 766 4.26 -27.87 -6.45
CA ASP A 766 4.81 -26.55 -6.16
C ASP A 766 3.98 -25.47 -6.86
N ASP A 767 3.49 -24.47 -6.11
CA ASP A 767 3.12 -23.18 -6.71
C ASP A 767 3.36 -22.02 -5.74
N ASN A 768 4.50 -21.39 -5.97
CA ASN A 768 4.97 -20.16 -5.35
C ASN A 768 4.37 -18.95 -6.08
N ALA A 769 3.23 -18.43 -5.62
CA ALA A 769 2.77 -17.10 -6.03
C ALA A 769 1.79 -16.44 -5.05
N SER A 770 2.33 -15.51 -4.25
CA SER A 770 1.72 -14.22 -3.88
C SER A 770 0.41 -14.16 -3.07
N VAL A 771 0.31 -13.05 -2.32
CA VAL A 771 -0.90 -12.39 -1.81
C VAL A 771 -1.26 -12.65 -0.33
N ALA A 772 -1.34 -11.51 0.38
CA ALA A 772 -2.15 -11.12 1.53
C ALA A 772 -2.63 -12.15 2.57
N THR A 773 -2.56 -11.80 3.86
CA THR A 773 -3.74 -11.45 4.70
C THR A 773 -3.45 -11.45 6.22
N ASP A 774 -4.15 -10.52 6.89
CA ASP A 774 -4.81 -10.49 8.21
C ASP A 774 -4.36 -11.39 9.40
N ALA A 775 -4.14 -10.77 10.57
CA ALA A 775 -4.73 -11.09 11.90
C ALA A 775 -3.88 -10.59 13.10
N SER A 776 -4.54 -10.37 14.25
CA SER A 776 -4.27 -9.42 15.34
C SER A 776 -3.68 -9.98 16.67
N SER A 777 -3.24 -9.03 17.53
CA SER A 777 -3.40 -8.90 19.01
C SER A 777 -2.17 -8.98 19.96
N ASP A 778 -2.31 -8.18 21.03
CA ASP A 778 -1.42 -7.68 22.13
C ASP A 778 -1.10 -8.73 23.23
N SER A 779 -0.37 -8.55 24.36
CA SER A 779 -0.05 -7.41 25.27
C SER A 779 1.08 -7.74 26.31
N ASN A 780 1.42 -6.75 27.18
CA ASN A 780 2.57 -6.52 28.12
C ASN A 780 2.69 -7.38 29.42
N SER A 781 3.72 -7.25 30.28
CA SER A 781 3.91 -6.20 31.33
C SER A 781 5.34 -6.10 31.96
N ASP A 782 5.75 -4.85 32.30
CA ASP A 782 6.45 -4.19 33.47
C ASP A 782 7.44 -4.97 34.40
N ASP A 783 8.60 -4.43 34.83
CA ASP A 783 8.82 -3.38 35.87
C ASP A 783 10.08 -2.47 35.69
N GLU A 784 10.14 -1.41 36.51
CA GLU A 784 10.88 -0.13 36.44
C GLU A 784 12.39 -0.13 36.83
N ASP A 785 13.20 0.78 36.25
CA ASP A 785 13.78 1.95 36.95
C ASP A 785 14.89 2.69 36.14
N GLU A 786 14.91 4.03 36.31
CA GLU A 786 16.03 4.99 36.22
C GLU A 786 16.82 5.19 34.88
N LEU A 787 16.76 6.40 34.30
CA LEU A 787 17.93 7.32 34.13
C LEU A 787 17.70 8.45 33.09
N ASP A 788 17.88 9.66 33.60
CA ASP A 788 17.85 10.96 32.93
C ASP A 788 19.21 11.26 32.26
N ARG A 789 19.30 11.24 30.92
CA ARG A 789 20.49 11.69 30.12
C ARG A 789 20.29 11.71 28.57
N THR A 790 19.11 12.05 28.04
CA THR A 790 18.74 11.63 26.67
C THR A 790 19.06 12.57 25.49
N ASP A 791 19.42 13.85 25.67
CA ASP A 791 19.41 14.77 24.52
C ASP A 791 20.68 14.70 23.62
N SER A 792 21.87 14.38 24.13
CA SER A 792 23.09 14.24 23.30
C SER A 792 23.22 12.86 22.64
N VAL A 793 22.45 11.86 23.08
CA VAL A 793 22.57 10.46 22.67
C VAL A 793 21.80 10.17 21.37
N ARG A 794 20.69 10.89 21.12
CA ARG A 794 19.76 10.65 20.00
C ARG A 794 20.35 10.83 18.60
N VAL A 795 21.14 11.89 18.40
CA VAL A 795 21.71 12.24 17.09
C VAL A 795 22.73 11.20 16.62
N ASN A 796 23.56 10.71 17.55
CA ASN A 796 24.60 9.73 17.23
C ASN A 796 24.02 8.34 16.98
N GLN A 797 22.98 7.93 17.71
CA GLN A 797 22.43 6.58 17.60
C GLN A 797 21.76 6.29 16.25
N ASN A 798 20.89 7.16 15.72
CA ASN A 798 20.20 6.85 14.46
C ASN A 798 21.13 6.87 13.24
N VAL A 799 22.07 7.82 13.20
CA VAL A 799 23.09 7.89 12.15
C VAL A 799 24.02 6.67 12.23
N ALA A 800 24.46 6.31 13.44
CA ALA A 800 25.28 5.11 13.64
C ALA A 800 24.49 3.84 13.30
N ALA A 801 23.21 3.74 13.66
CA ALA A 801 22.34 2.61 13.34
C ALA A 801 22.15 2.42 11.85
N LEU A 802 21.96 3.52 11.12
CA LEU A 802 21.85 3.50 9.68
C LEU A 802 23.19 3.13 9.03
N GLY A 803 24.29 3.72 9.51
CA GLY A 803 25.64 3.41 9.04
C GLY A 803 25.99 1.94 9.25
N GLU A 804 25.72 1.41 10.44
CA GLU A 804 25.93 0.03 10.81
C GLU A 804 25.03 -0.92 10.01
N GLN A 805 23.73 -0.62 9.91
CA GLN A 805 22.85 -1.44 9.07
C GLN A 805 23.29 -1.40 7.59
N ALA A 806 23.74 -0.26 7.08
CA ALA A 806 24.25 -0.14 5.72
C ALA A 806 25.53 -0.94 5.51
N VAL A 807 26.48 -0.90 6.44
CA VAL A 807 27.70 -1.70 6.41
C VAL A 807 27.34 -3.18 6.51
N SER A 808 26.59 -3.60 7.52
CA SER A 808 26.19 -5.00 7.71
C SER A 808 25.40 -5.54 6.51
N ARG A 809 24.53 -4.73 5.89
CA ARG A 809 23.82 -5.13 4.65
C ARG A 809 24.76 -5.25 3.48
N THR A 810 25.66 -4.30 3.32
CA THR A 810 26.65 -4.32 2.24
C THR A 810 27.54 -5.53 2.39
N MET A 811 28.06 -5.83 3.59
CA MET A 811 28.89 -7.01 3.83
C MET A 811 28.11 -8.31 3.61
N PHE A 812 26.87 -8.39 4.09
CA PHE A 812 26.02 -9.56 3.85
C PHE A 812 25.72 -9.79 2.36
N GLU A 813 25.37 -8.73 1.62
CA GLU A 813 25.14 -8.81 0.18
C GLU A 813 26.45 -9.15 -0.56
N LEU A 814 27.60 -8.61 -0.13
CA LEU A 814 28.92 -8.93 -0.67
C LEU A 814 29.30 -10.39 -0.42
N GLU A 815 29.07 -10.93 0.77
CA GLU A 815 29.32 -12.34 1.08
C GLU A 815 28.45 -13.27 0.21
N GLU A 816 27.17 -12.93 0.04
CA GLU A 816 26.26 -13.68 -0.84
C GLU A 816 26.65 -13.55 -2.32
N MET A 817 27.09 -12.37 -2.75
CA MET A 817 27.56 -12.16 -4.11
C MET A 817 28.91 -12.81 -4.34
N ALA A 818 29.81 -12.85 -3.35
CA ALA A 818 31.12 -13.47 -3.46
C ALA A 818 31.00 -14.94 -3.83
N SER A 819 30.11 -15.70 -3.17
CA SER A 819 29.90 -17.10 -3.54
C SER A 819 29.40 -17.25 -4.98
N ARG A 820 28.46 -16.40 -5.42
CA ARG A 820 27.96 -16.42 -6.80
C ARG A 820 29.01 -15.99 -7.82
N LEU A 821 29.86 -15.03 -7.48
CA LEU A 821 30.95 -14.56 -8.33
C LEU A 821 32.03 -15.63 -8.48
N THR A 822 32.32 -16.39 -7.42
CA THR A 822 33.19 -17.57 -7.47
C THR A 822 32.61 -18.62 -8.41
N ASP A 823 31.33 -19.00 -8.25
CA ASP A 823 30.66 -19.96 -9.13
C ASP A 823 30.72 -19.49 -10.61
N LEU A 824 30.43 -18.20 -10.87
CA LEU A 824 30.50 -17.61 -12.21
C LEU A 824 31.94 -17.60 -12.77
N GLY A 825 32.95 -17.43 -11.91
CA GLY A 825 34.35 -17.52 -12.27
C GLY A 825 34.71 -18.91 -12.82
N GLU A 826 34.23 -19.98 -12.16
CA GLU A 826 34.46 -21.37 -12.61
C GLU A 826 33.85 -21.63 -14.00
N TYR A 827 32.66 -21.08 -14.29
CA TYR A 827 32.04 -21.19 -15.62
C TYR A 827 32.83 -20.46 -16.71
N LEU A 828 33.49 -19.35 -16.37
CA LEU A 828 34.31 -18.59 -17.31
C LEU A 828 35.65 -19.28 -17.58
N ASP A 829 36.23 -19.92 -16.56
CA ASP A 829 37.53 -20.61 -16.69
C ASP A 829 37.44 -21.85 -17.59
N GLN A 830 36.27 -22.51 -17.62
CA GLN A 830 36.10 -23.78 -18.33
C GLN A 830 35.72 -23.66 -19.82
N ARG A 831 35.34 -22.47 -20.34
CA ARG A 831 34.75 -22.37 -21.71
C ARG A 831 35.07 -21.13 -22.53
N VAL A 832 35.92 -20.21 -22.07
CA VAL A 832 36.09 -18.92 -22.77
C VAL A 832 37.28 -18.95 -23.75
N THR A 833 37.06 -19.52 -24.93
CA THR A 833 37.85 -19.17 -26.13
C THR A 833 36.90 -18.63 -27.20
N GLY A 834 37.15 -17.42 -27.69
CA GLY A 834 36.40 -16.84 -28.82
C GLY A 834 35.18 -15.95 -28.49
N LEU A 835 35.19 -15.16 -27.41
CA LEU A 835 34.11 -14.18 -27.16
C LEU A 835 33.97 -13.16 -28.28
N ALA A 836 32.72 -12.92 -28.70
CA ALA A 836 32.40 -11.87 -29.65
C ALA A 836 32.75 -10.48 -29.08
N PRO A 837 33.02 -9.47 -29.93
CA PRO A 837 33.39 -8.12 -29.47
C PRO A 837 32.36 -7.49 -28.53
N GLU A 838 31.06 -7.71 -28.75
CA GLU A 838 29.99 -7.21 -27.90
C GLU A 838 29.98 -7.85 -26.51
N GLU A 839 30.30 -9.14 -26.42
CA GLU A 839 30.37 -9.88 -25.15
C GLU A 839 31.59 -9.42 -24.36
N ARG A 840 32.74 -9.21 -25.03
CA ARG A 840 33.92 -8.58 -24.43
C ARG A 840 33.63 -7.20 -23.87
N ALA A 841 32.85 -6.37 -24.57
CA ALA A 841 32.43 -5.06 -24.07
C ALA A 841 31.53 -5.16 -22.82
N ARG A 842 30.63 -6.15 -22.76
CA ARG A 842 29.79 -6.41 -21.58
C ARG A 842 30.63 -6.90 -20.39
N VAL A 843 31.57 -7.81 -20.62
CA VAL A 843 32.53 -8.29 -19.61
C VAL A 843 33.37 -7.12 -19.09
N GLY A 844 33.89 -6.27 -19.97
CA GLY A 844 34.66 -5.08 -19.59
C GLY A 844 33.85 -4.07 -18.75
N LYS A 845 32.57 -3.88 -19.06
CA LYS A 845 31.67 -3.05 -18.23
C LYS A 845 31.47 -3.66 -16.84
N GLY A 846 31.26 -4.98 -16.76
CA GLY A 846 31.17 -5.71 -15.50
C GLY A 846 32.44 -5.59 -14.66
N TYR A 847 33.61 -5.78 -15.30
CA TYR A 847 34.92 -5.61 -14.67
C TYR A 847 35.12 -4.19 -14.12
N GLY A 848 34.77 -3.14 -14.89
CA GLY A 848 34.88 -1.76 -14.42
C GLY A 848 34.00 -1.47 -13.20
N GLN A 849 32.80 -2.07 -13.12
CA GLN A 849 31.92 -1.96 -11.95
C GLN A 849 32.51 -2.68 -10.73
N LEU A 850 33.05 -3.90 -10.92
CA LEU A 850 33.73 -4.66 -9.87
C LEU A 850 35.00 -3.96 -9.38
N ALA A 851 35.83 -3.43 -10.28
CA ALA A 851 37.04 -2.68 -9.93
C ALA A 851 36.70 -1.41 -9.11
N GLY A 852 35.63 -0.70 -9.49
CA GLY A 852 35.14 0.46 -8.72
C GLY A 852 34.66 0.08 -7.31
N LEU A 853 34.06 -1.10 -7.15
CA LEU A 853 33.69 -1.66 -5.85
C LEU A 853 34.91 -2.10 -5.05
N MET A 854 35.85 -2.84 -5.65
CA MET A 854 37.11 -3.27 -5.04
C MET A 854 37.94 -2.07 -4.56
N ALA A 855 38.02 -0.99 -5.32
CA ALA A 855 38.73 0.23 -4.92
C ALA A 855 38.08 0.95 -3.72
N LYS A 856 36.77 0.79 -3.52
CA LYS A 856 36.07 1.27 -2.32
C LYS A 856 36.31 0.35 -1.14
N LEU A 857 36.28 -0.97 -1.34
CA LEU A 857 36.57 -1.96 -0.30
C LEU A 857 38.02 -1.87 0.18
N GLN A 858 38.97 -1.71 -0.74
CA GLN A 858 40.38 -1.49 -0.40
C GLN A 858 40.55 -0.24 0.47
N ARG A 859 39.89 0.87 0.11
CA ARG A 859 39.88 2.07 0.97
C ARG A 859 39.32 1.82 2.35
N VAL A 860 38.32 0.94 2.51
CA VAL A 860 37.77 0.57 3.82
C VAL A 860 38.75 -0.30 4.60
N MET A 861 39.46 -1.24 3.94
CA MET A 861 40.49 -2.07 4.57
C MET A 861 41.75 -1.28 4.96
N ASP A 862 42.06 -0.21 4.20
CA ASP A 862 43.19 0.68 4.46
C ASP A 862 42.90 1.73 5.54
N LEU A 863 41.64 1.82 6.03
CA LEU A 863 41.33 2.66 7.18
C LEU A 863 42.04 2.09 8.43
N PRO A 864 42.80 2.91 9.16
CA PRO A 864 43.41 2.46 10.40
C PRO A 864 42.31 2.04 11.39
N PRO A 865 42.54 1.00 12.22
CA PRO A 865 41.58 0.59 13.24
C PRO A 865 41.28 1.78 14.17
N PRO A 866 40.04 1.91 14.68
CA PRO A 866 39.65 3.07 15.47
C PRO A 866 40.56 3.18 16.71
N SER A 867 41.44 4.19 16.71
CA SER A 867 42.22 4.52 17.90
C SER A 867 41.29 5.17 18.92
N THR A 868 41.28 4.63 20.13
CA THR A 868 40.64 5.21 21.30
C THR A 868 41.30 6.57 21.61
N GLN A 869 40.77 7.67 21.06
CA GLN A 869 41.20 9.01 21.44
C GLN A 869 39.98 9.87 21.77
N GLU A 870 40.07 10.54 22.91
CA GLU A 870 39.07 11.46 23.47
C GLU A 870 38.73 12.61 22.51
N PRO A 871 37.49 13.12 22.54
CA PRO A 871 37.01 14.12 21.59
C PRO A 871 37.67 15.46 21.85
N THR A 872 38.68 15.80 21.06
CA THR A 872 39.11 17.19 20.86
C THR A 872 38.33 17.79 19.69
N SER A 873 37.70 18.93 19.95
CA SER A 873 36.80 19.63 19.02
C SER A 873 37.51 20.04 17.72
N PRO A 874 36.93 19.82 16.53
CA PRO A 874 37.50 20.33 15.29
C PRO A 874 37.02 21.76 15.03
N THR A 875 37.98 22.68 14.97
CA THR A 875 37.81 24.02 14.39
C THR A 875 37.88 23.88 12.86
N ILE A 876 36.83 24.28 12.16
CA ILE A 876 36.76 24.27 10.68
C ILE A 876 37.35 25.58 10.14
N PRO A 877 38.37 25.56 9.26
CA PRO A 877 38.76 26.73 8.49
C PRO A 877 37.92 26.83 7.21
N VAL A 878 37.27 27.97 7.06
CA VAL A 878 36.57 28.40 5.84
C VAL A 878 37.62 28.80 4.78
N GLN A 879 37.63 28.12 3.63
CA GLN A 879 38.29 28.62 2.43
C GLN A 879 37.27 28.81 1.31
N ASN A 880 37.04 30.10 1.01
CA ASN A 880 36.33 30.59 -0.16
C ASN A 880 37.18 30.38 -1.41
N VAL A 881 36.61 29.73 -2.44
CA VAL A 881 37.09 29.85 -3.82
C VAL A 881 35.96 30.41 -4.66
N ILE A 882 36.10 31.69 -4.99
CA ILE A 882 35.27 32.42 -5.95
C ILE A 882 35.88 32.17 -7.34
N SER A 883 35.05 31.85 -8.33
CA SER A 883 35.40 32.03 -9.75
C SER A 883 34.21 32.65 -10.48
N PRO A 884 34.44 33.58 -11.42
CA PRO A 884 33.46 34.57 -11.84
C PRO A 884 32.49 34.03 -12.89
N ALA A 885 31.19 34.31 -12.67
CA ALA A 885 30.14 34.10 -13.66
C ALA A 885 30.11 35.26 -14.66
N ALA A 886 30.18 34.93 -15.95
CA ALA A 886 29.98 35.88 -17.04
C ALA A 886 28.54 36.39 -17.06
N THR A 887 28.39 37.71 -17.08
CA THR A 887 27.12 38.43 -17.09
C THR A 887 26.60 38.51 -18.53
N SER A 888 25.43 37.93 -18.82
CA SER A 888 24.67 38.22 -20.04
C SER A 888 23.35 38.90 -19.68
N VAL A 889 23.16 40.10 -20.23
CA VAL A 889 21.99 40.98 -20.08
C VAL A 889 20.70 40.29 -20.56
N PRO A 890 19.53 40.48 -19.91
CA PRO A 890 18.29 39.84 -20.31
C PRO A 890 17.58 40.61 -21.43
N THR A 891 17.40 39.95 -22.58
CA THR A 891 16.49 40.37 -23.64
C THR A 891 15.04 40.11 -23.21
N PRO A 892 14.06 41.00 -23.52
CA PRO A 892 12.67 40.86 -23.10
C PRO A 892 12.01 39.56 -23.65
N PRO A 893 11.05 38.98 -22.91
CA PRO A 893 10.55 37.64 -23.19
C PRO A 893 9.63 37.63 -24.41
N ASN A 894 10.11 37.00 -25.48
CA ASN A 894 9.28 36.44 -26.54
C ASN A 894 8.26 35.45 -25.92
N PRO A 895 6.99 35.40 -26.36
CA PRO A 895 6.03 34.40 -25.89
C PRO A 895 6.58 32.99 -26.20
N ARG A 896 7.01 32.29 -25.15
CA ARG A 896 7.75 31.03 -25.24
C ARG A 896 6.92 29.94 -25.94
N LYS A 897 7.57 29.22 -26.86
CA LYS A 897 7.17 27.87 -27.30
C LYS A 897 6.85 27.03 -26.05
N ARG A 898 5.70 26.34 -26.04
CA ARG A 898 5.36 25.35 -25.02
C ARG A 898 6.55 24.41 -24.82
N ARG A 899 6.96 24.18 -23.56
CA ARG A 899 7.99 23.19 -23.23
C ARG A 899 7.54 21.83 -23.77
N ASN A 900 8.43 21.09 -24.43
CA ASN A 900 8.15 19.72 -24.84
C ASN A 900 8.15 18.84 -23.59
N LEU A 901 6.98 18.62 -22.99
CA LEU A 901 6.83 17.73 -21.84
C LEU A 901 6.88 16.27 -22.29
N LEU A 902 7.55 15.43 -21.51
CA LEU A 902 7.59 13.99 -21.69
C LEU A 902 6.51 13.30 -20.83
N PRO A 903 6.10 12.08 -21.19
CA PRO A 903 5.19 11.29 -20.38
C PRO A 903 5.70 11.12 -18.93
N PRO A 904 4.79 11.05 -17.93
CA PRO A 904 5.13 10.98 -16.51
C PRO A 904 6.09 9.84 -16.14
N SER A 905 6.01 8.72 -16.87
CA SER A 905 6.87 7.56 -16.71
C SER A 905 7.74 7.32 -17.95
N PRO A 906 9.05 7.03 -17.80
CA PRO A 906 9.92 6.64 -18.91
C PRO A 906 9.55 5.29 -19.53
N GLU A 907 8.91 4.41 -18.76
CA GLU A 907 8.56 3.06 -19.20
C GLU A 907 7.15 3.03 -19.82
N ARG A 908 6.98 2.27 -20.92
CA ARG A 908 5.66 2.02 -21.53
C ARG A 908 4.72 1.35 -20.52
N ALA A 909 3.42 1.63 -20.67
CA ALA A 909 2.34 1.05 -19.84
C ALA A 909 2.49 -0.48 -19.72
N GLN A 910 2.29 -1.02 -18.52
CA GLN A 910 2.31 -2.48 -18.31
C GLN A 910 1.19 -3.14 -19.12
N LYS A 911 1.54 -3.91 -20.16
CA LYS A 911 0.73 -5.09 -20.52
C LYS A 911 1.12 -6.18 -19.52
N ARG A 912 0.40 -6.28 -18.40
CA ARG A 912 0.48 -7.47 -17.54
C ARG A 912 -0.53 -8.50 -18.03
N HIS A 913 -0.16 -9.78 -17.95
CA HIS A 913 -1.11 -10.88 -18.04
C HIS A 913 -2.25 -10.64 -17.04
N GLN A 914 -3.48 -10.89 -17.48
CA GLN A 914 -4.64 -10.89 -16.60
C GLN A 914 -4.36 -11.90 -15.49
N SER A 915 -4.17 -11.44 -14.25
CA SER A 915 -4.23 -12.31 -13.09
C SER A 915 -5.70 -12.74 -12.97
N HIS A 916 -6.00 -13.98 -13.35
CA HIS A 916 -7.27 -14.61 -13.00
C HIS A 916 -7.33 -14.71 -11.48
N ASN A 917 -8.04 -13.79 -10.83
CA ASN A 917 -8.64 -14.03 -9.53
C ASN A 917 -10.12 -13.73 -9.68
N ILE A 918 -10.87 -14.78 -9.99
CA ILE A 918 -12.27 -14.92 -9.58
C ILE A 918 -12.21 -15.83 -8.37
N HIS A 919 -12.39 -15.25 -7.19
CA HIS A 919 -12.99 -15.94 -6.05
C HIS A 919 -14.25 -15.16 -5.68
#